data_AF-A0A5B8J091-F1
#
_entry.id   AF-A0A5B8J091-F1
#
_cell.length_a   1.000
_cell.length_b   1.000
_cell.length_c   1.000
_cell.angle_alpha   90.00
_cell.angle_beta   90.00
_cell.angle_gamma   90.00
#
_symmetry.space_group_name_H-M   'P 1'
#
loop_
_entity.id
_entity.type
_entity.pdbx_description
1 polymer ?
#
loop_
_entity_poly.entity_id
_entity_poly.type
_entity_poly.pdbx_seq_one_letter_code
_entity_poly.pdbx_strand_id
1 'polypeptide(L)'
;MFSHSLTSFYRAVSARQLRRSMLFGSVAAISLLSGPVFAEDNQESLRIMTFNTWGDQFRNNLDAIAPLFVEGGYDIINFQELGSEAYLTGLQQRLRDAGLGEYTYIKQGDNGVLSRVEGTMGRTYSGDDIAYQSTTGAGGTPETIFGSLHLDYRDPSTTRLREMEGILDWSSSTNRSVILSGDYNAGDVSERGMHRASQQKLILQNYLRSNNSFYATLLDEYAVDKDAMNSFIADHRGQSLSLNDIPDSLFADEMHPVEHNTPVTMNMMKRDFIMLQTETSREKFAPHELGDGSTTWTSVEEDHTNVWPSWDRVKIDHMMASRPFGKWWQVVDAADDPYTGVLDQTDVTESGKAFSDHELVAHDLAWVGPKLEYFDDTEGNEQTRLVWGEGANTFEADGGVYHLTRNNMRTDVYLGQVSDEYGNPTLMGLTTEEKQTLLDCGSSDARFQTAINDYCIDDHSFITETLVTDGGTVIVDEDAALGGSTAKLRLSDGTLRIDGTEMDTLNREVSLEDTGGTVSVKEVDHTVTAAREISGDGALKKTGAGTLVLDADNSYRGGTEVLEGKLDLAGSVQSDVFVADSAILSGGGTVYGNLSMDTDAIFEGGLSDDPLAMFETLTVAGDLHLNDTLFETDHFADLSFEDGLFYSLINLEGDLFGQFAGLGEGDLISTISANLYFSYAGGDGNDIGFFAAAPSAVPLPAPALLLLGGLTGLGLTRRLRRRS
;
A
#
# COMPACT_ATOMS: atom_id res chain seq x y z
N MET A 1 -40.53 4.81 45.39
CA MET A 1 -41.33 4.14 44.35
C MET A 1 -40.49 4.09 43.08
N PHE A 2 -40.31 2.88 42.53
CA PHE A 2 -39.91 2.45 41.16
C PHE A 2 -39.69 3.54 40.07
N SER A 3 -38.83 3.42 39.04
CA SER A 3 -37.84 2.44 38.53
C SER A 3 -37.18 3.05 37.26
N HIS A 4 -35.93 2.68 36.93
CA HIS A 4 -35.32 2.33 35.61
C HIS A 4 -35.74 3.12 34.33
N SER A 5 -34.88 3.53 33.39
CA SER A 5 -33.81 2.79 32.69
C SER A 5 -32.90 3.72 31.86
N LEU A 6 -31.64 3.32 31.67
CA LEU A 6 -30.66 3.79 30.67
C LEU A 6 -30.79 3.01 29.33
N THR A 7 -30.25 3.61 28.24
CA THR A 7 -29.62 2.99 27.04
C THR A 7 -29.15 4.14 26.11
N SER A 8 -28.07 4.13 25.32
CA SER A 8 -26.84 3.33 25.15
C SER A 8 -26.00 4.08 24.09
N PHE A 9 -24.68 4.20 24.27
CA PHE A 9 -23.70 4.57 23.23
C PHE A 9 -22.75 3.37 23.10
N TYR A 10 -22.55 2.88 21.88
CA TYR A 10 -21.65 1.77 21.57
C TYR A 10 -20.18 2.21 21.70
N ARG A 11 -19.41 1.48 22.51
CA ARG A 11 -17.94 1.40 22.47
C ARG A 11 -17.62 -0.09 22.39
N ALA A 12 -17.01 -0.52 21.28
CA ALA A 12 -16.42 -1.85 21.17
C ALA A 12 -15.13 -1.86 22.01
N VAL A 13 -15.10 -2.73 23.02
CA VAL A 13 -13.90 -3.09 23.79
C VAL A 13 -13.63 -4.55 23.43
N SER A 14 -12.48 -4.84 22.84
CA SER A 14 -12.08 -6.19 22.49
C SER A 14 -11.83 -7.01 23.75
N ALA A 15 -12.33 -8.25 23.75
CA ALA A 15 -12.19 -9.20 24.83
C ALA A 15 -11.16 -10.26 24.44
N ARG A 16 -9.95 -10.19 25.00
CA ARG A 16 -9.00 -11.31 25.01
C ARG A 16 -8.40 -11.44 26.41
N GLN A 17 -9.06 -12.21 27.27
CA GLN A 17 -8.44 -12.95 28.38
C GLN A 17 -9.45 -13.98 28.93
N LEU A 18 -8.92 -15.15 29.32
CA LEU A 18 -9.58 -16.30 29.98
C LEU A 18 -10.09 -17.43 29.07
N ARG A 19 -9.18 -18.34 28.70
CA ARG A 19 -9.45 -19.78 28.78
C ARG A 19 -8.23 -20.54 29.37
N ARG A 20 -8.21 -20.68 30.69
CA ARG A 20 -7.55 -21.80 31.39
C ARG A 20 -8.59 -22.46 32.27
N SER A 21 -9.02 -23.67 31.93
CA SER A 21 -9.57 -24.69 32.86
C SER A 21 -9.99 -25.97 32.11
N MET A 22 -9.75 -27.11 32.77
CA MET A 22 -10.10 -28.51 32.46
C MET A 22 -8.96 -29.30 31.76
N LEU A 23 -8.55 -30.50 32.20
CA LEU A 23 -9.00 -31.41 33.25
C LEU A 23 -7.84 -32.37 33.59
N PHE A 24 -7.67 -32.74 34.88
CA PHE A 24 -6.78 -33.83 35.30
C PHE A 24 -7.30 -35.18 34.80
N GLY A 25 -6.49 -35.88 34.00
CA GLY A 25 -6.73 -37.26 33.58
C GLY A 25 -5.39 -37.93 33.25
N SER A 26 -4.89 -38.74 34.17
CA SER A 26 -3.63 -39.49 34.05
C SER A 26 -3.62 -40.43 32.84
N VAL A 27 -2.83 -40.10 31.83
CA VAL A 27 -2.32 -41.02 30.80
C VAL A 27 -0.85 -40.67 30.56
N ALA A 28 -0.02 -41.70 30.49
CA ALA A 28 1.43 -41.62 30.38
C ALA A 28 1.90 -40.64 29.30
N ALA A 29 2.77 -39.72 29.70
CA ALA A 29 3.49 -38.82 28.80
C ALA A 29 4.39 -39.64 27.87
N ILE A 30 3.91 -39.88 26.66
CA ILE A 30 4.78 -40.04 25.50
C ILE A 30 5.23 -38.62 25.20
N SER A 31 6.50 -38.33 25.50
CA SER A 31 7.21 -37.16 25.03
C SER A 31 7.25 -37.23 23.50
N LEU A 32 6.20 -36.73 22.85
CA LEU A 32 6.29 -36.22 21.51
C LEU A 32 7.31 -35.07 21.60
N LEU A 33 8.49 -35.29 21.02
CA LEU A 33 9.42 -34.22 20.69
C LEU A 33 8.68 -33.28 19.76
N SER A 34 7.98 -32.28 20.33
CA SER A 34 7.61 -31.08 19.61
C SER A 34 8.91 -30.48 19.09
N GLY A 35 8.98 -30.21 17.79
CA GLY A 35 10.07 -29.43 17.21
C GLY A 35 10.22 -28.08 17.93
N PRO A 36 11.30 -27.33 17.65
CA PRO A 36 11.40 -25.96 18.12
C PRO A 36 10.11 -25.21 17.73
N VAL A 37 9.48 -24.56 18.70
CA VAL A 37 8.39 -23.60 18.42
C VAL A 37 9.10 -22.31 18.04
N PHE A 38 8.99 -21.89 16.79
CA PHE A 38 9.57 -20.63 16.33
C PHE A 38 8.68 -19.46 16.79
N ALA A 39 9.28 -18.28 16.90
CA ALA A 39 8.57 -17.08 17.33
C ALA A 39 7.37 -16.77 16.42
N GLU A 40 7.52 -16.94 15.11
CA GLU A 40 6.51 -16.64 14.09
C GLU A 40 5.28 -17.56 14.14
N ASP A 41 5.41 -18.76 14.73
CA ASP A 41 4.32 -19.75 14.73
C ASP A 41 3.10 -19.32 15.58
N ASN A 42 3.25 -18.31 16.44
CA ASN A 42 2.20 -17.88 17.38
C ASN A 42 2.14 -16.35 17.63
N GLN A 43 2.84 -15.53 16.84
CA GLN A 43 2.94 -14.09 17.10
C GLN A 43 2.36 -13.25 15.95
N GLU A 44 1.56 -12.25 16.31
CA GLU A 44 0.99 -11.23 15.42
C GLU A 44 2.03 -10.10 15.11
N SER A 45 3.22 -10.17 15.72
CA SER A 45 4.31 -9.18 15.61
C SER A 45 5.68 -9.83 15.85
N LEU A 46 6.76 -9.17 15.40
CA LEU A 46 8.14 -9.54 15.71
C LEU A 46 8.79 -8.47 16.58
N ARG A 47 9.39 -8.90 17.69
CA ARG A 47 10.12 -8.03 18.60
C ARG A 47 11.58 -7.90 18.17
N ILE A 48 11.98 -6.71 17.76
CA ILE A 48 13.30 -6.44 17.20
C ILE A 48 14.05 -5.52 18.13
N MET A 49 15.35 -5.76 18.27
CA MET A 49 16.26 -4.90 19.00
C MET A 49 17.47 -4.55 18.16
N THR A 50 17.98 -3.34 18.34
CA THR A 50 19.29 -2.94 17.86
C THR A 50 20.18 -2.51 19.03
N PHE A 51 21.43 -3.00 19.06
CA PHE A 51 22.29 -2.98 20.23
C PHE A 51 23.76 -2.78 19.85
N ASN A 52 24.34 -1.63 20.23
CA ASN A 52 25.77 -1.41 20.13
C ASN A 52 26.47 -2.10 21.31
N THR A 53 27.46 -2.95 21.03
CA THR A 53 28.18 -3.71 22.07
C THR A 53 29.31 -2.93 22.73
N TRP A 54 29.62 -1.72 22.27
CA TRP A 54 30.70 -0.89 22.76
C TRP A 54 32.03 -1.65 22.86
N GLY A 55 32.50 -2.18 21.73
CA GLY A 55 33.72 -2.96 21.62
C GLY A 55 33.71 -4.30 22.37
N ASP A 56 32.62 -5.06 22.29
CA ASP A 56 32.35 -6.28 23.06
C ASP A 56 32.36 -6.08 24.59
N GLN A 57 31.89 -4.94 25.09
CA GLN A 57 31.69 -4.69 26.52
C GLN A 57 30.85 -5.84 27.13
N PHE A 58 31.31 -6.43 28.24
CA PHE A 58 30.72 -7.64 28.87
C PHE A 58 30.96 -8.99 28.18
N ARG A 59 31.78 -9.10 27.12
CA ARG A 59 32.12 -10.44 26.56
C ARG A 59 32.61 -11.48 27.57
N ASN A 60 33.23 -11.02 28.65
CA ASN A 60 33.75 -11.88 29.73
C ASN A 60 32.78 -12.03 30.92
N ASN A 61 31.61 -11.39 30.88
CA ASN A 61 30.60 -11.40 31.93
C ASN A 61 29.19 -11.21 31.35
N LEU A 62 28.83 -12.02 30.35
CA LEU A 62 27.53 -11.92 29.69
C LEU A 62 26.34 -12.19 30.64
N ASP A 63 26.57 -12.83 31.79
CA ASP A 63 25.52 -13.02 32.82
C ASP A 63 25.00 -11.70 33.38
N ALA A 64 25.80 -10.63 33.33
CA ALA A 64 25.38 -9.31 33.80
C ALA A 64 24.39 -8.62 32.85
N ILE A 65 24.39 -8.99 31.57
CA ILE A 65 23.53 -8.37 30.54
C ILE A 65 22.45 -9.32 30.04
N ALA A 66 22.58 -10.63 30.28
CA ALA A 66 21.61 -11.63 29.83
C ALA A 66 20.16 -11.31 30.23
N PRO A 67 19.86 -10.78 31.44
CA PRO A 67 18.49 -10.46 31.82
C PRO A 67 17.78 -9.52 30.85
N LEU A 68 18.46 -8.49 30.31
CA LEU A 68 17.89 -7.58 29.31
C LEU A 68 17.33 -8.34 28.11
N PHE A 69 18.11 -9.27 27.57
CA PHE A 69 17.70 -10.06 26.39
C PHE A 69 16.71 -11.17 26.74
N VAL A 70 16.86 -11.79 27.91
CA VAL A 70 15.98 -12.87 28.38
C VAL A 70 14.59 -12.36 28.71
N GLU A 71 14.50 -11.24 29.43
CA GLU A 71 13.25 -10.63 29.86
C GLU A 71 12.59 -9.84 28.72
N GLY A 72 13.39 -9.18 27.88
CA GLY A 72 12.90 -8.49 26.68
C GLY A 72 12.37 -9.45 25.61
N GLY A 73 12.94 -10.66 25.53
CA GLY A 73 12.39 -11.75 24.71
C GLY A 73 12.46 -11.49 23.21
N TYR A 74 13.45 -10.74 22.75
CA TYR A 74 13.62 -10.32 21.35
C TYR A 74 13.75 -11.49 20.38
N ASP A 75 13.06 -11.37 19.23
CA ASP A 75 13.10 -12.34 18.14
C ASP A 75 14.35 -12.19 17.29
N ILE A 76 14.73 -10.93 17.01
CA ILE A 76 15.88 -10.55 16.21
C ILE A 76 16.63 -9.45 16.95
N ILE A 77 17.94 -9.63 17.10
CA ILE A 77 18.84 -8.65 17.73
C ILE A 77 19.96 -8.32 16.75
N ASN A 78 20.03 -7.06 16.35
CA ASN A 78 21.03 -6.50 15.45
C ASN A 78 22.13 -5.81 16.27
N PHE A 79 23.38 -6.23 16.08
CA PHE A 79 24.53 -5.85 16.89
C PHE A 79 25.51 -4.96 16.13
N GLN A 80 26.05 -3.94 16.79
CA GLN A 80 27.12 -3.08 16.29
C GLN A 80 28.36 -3.11 17.23
N GLU A 81 29.50 -2.60 16.76
CA GLU A 81 30.83 -2.70 17.41
C GLU A 81 31.25 -4.10 17.87
N LEU A 82 30.70 -5.12 17.24
CA LEU A 82 30.92 -6.51 17.58
C LEU A 82 32.33 -6.91 17.12
N GLY A 83 33.27 -7.01 18.05
CA GLY A 83 34.64 -7.45 17.79
C GLY A 83 34.74 -8.98 17.66
N SER A 84 33.86 -9.73 18.31
CA SER A 84 33.98 -11.19 18.45
C SER A 84 32.67 -11.97 18.32
N GLU A 85 32.72 -13.13 17.67
CA GLU A 85 31.62 -14.12 17.72
C GLU A 85 31.42 -14.74 19.12
N ALA A 86 32.39 -14.59 20.04
CA ALA A 86 32.27 -15.08 21.41
C ALA A 86 31.10 -14.42 22.16
N TYR A 87 30.79 -13.17 21.82
CA TYR A 87 29.65 -12.45 22.36
C TYR A 87 28.33 -13.10 21.91
N LEU A 88 28.16 -13.31 20.60
CA LEU A 88 26.98 -13.94 20.00
C LEU A 88 26.77 -15.36 20.52
N THR A 89 27.80 -16.21 20.49
CA THR A 89 27.73 -17.60 20.98
C THR A 89 27.42 -17.67 22.48
N GLY A 90 28.01 -16.79 23.28
CA GLY A 90 27.79 -16.75 24.71
C GLY A 90 26.39 -16.25 25.10
N LEU A 91 25.83 -15.31 24.35
CA LEU A 91 24.46 -14.82 24.54
C LEU A 91 23.44 -15.84 24.04
N GLN A 92 23.65 -16.41 22.85
CA GLN A 92 22.86 -17.52 22.28
C GLN A 92 22.67 -18.66 23.30
N GLN A 93 23.75 -19.09 23.98
CA GLN A 93 23.68 -20.12 25.02
C GLN A 93 22.76 -19.72 26.17
N ARG A 94 22.83 -18.47 26.63
CA ARG A 94 22.03 -17.96 27.76
C ARG A 94 20.55 -17.85 27.41
N LEU A 95 20.23 -17.36 26.20
CA LEU A 95 18.86 -17.30 25.71
C LEU A 95 18.25 -18.70 25.60
N ARG A 96 19.02 -19.67 25.10
CA ARG A 96 18.60 -21.09 25.08
C ARG A 96 18.41 -21.65 26.48
N ASP A 97 19.36 -21.43 27.38
CA ASP A 97 19.28 -21.92 28.77
C ASP A 97 18.11 -21.32 29.54
N ALA A 98 17.70 -20.09 29.18
CA ALA A 98 16.50 -19.43 29.67
C ALA A 98 15.19 -19.96 29.03
N GLY A 99 15.28 -20.81 28.01
CA GLY A 99 14.12 -21.44 27.37
C GLY A 99 13.49 -20.64 26.24
N LEU A 100 14.19 -19.65 25.66
CA LEU A 100 13.68 -18.82 24.56
C LEU A 100 13.79 -19.47 23.17
N GLY A 101 14.28 -20.70 23.09
CA GLY A 101 14.47 -21.44 21.84
C GLY A 101 15.92 -21.41 21.33
N GLU A 102 16.12 -21.95 20.14
CA GLU A 102 17.41 -21.88 19.45
C GLU A 102 17.51 -20.58 18.67
N TYR A 103 18.58 -19.83 18.91
CA TYR A 103 18.95 -18.70 18.09
C TYR A 103 20.01 -19.13 17.08
N THR A 104 20.00 -18.56 15.89
CA THR A 104 21.09 -18.61 14.92
C THR A 104 21.77 -17.26 14.88
N TYR A 105 23.02 -17.19 14.41
CA TYR A 105 23.74 -15.92 14.36
C TYR A 105 24.67 -15.80 13.16
N ILE A 106 24.98 -14.57 12.79
CA ILE A 106 26.01 -14.24 11.81
C ILE A 106 26.71 -12.94 12.20
N LYS A 107 27.97 -12.80 11.78
CA LYS A 107 28.79 -11.61 11.95
C LYS A 107 29.37 -11.18 10.61
N GLN A 108 29.44 -9.89 10.36
CA GLN A 108 30.08 -9.26 9.19
C GLN A 108 30.72 -7.96 9.65
N GLY A 109 32.01 -7.73 9.34
CA GLY A 109 32.69 -6.55 9.90
C GLY A 109 32.59 -6.51 11.41
N ASP A 110 32.11 -5.42 11.97
CA ASP A 110 31.70 -5.25 13.36
C ASP A 110 30.17 -5.27 13.57
N ASN A 111 29.42 -5.66 12.56
CA ASN A 111 27.98 -5.91 12.64
C ASN A 111 27.68 -7.39 12.93
N GLY A 112 26.52 -7.66 13.53
CA GLY A 112 26.03 -9.01 13.76
C GLY A 112 24.52 -9.11 13.86
N VAL A 113 24.00 -10.32 13.66
CA VAL A 113 22.58 -10.62 13.88
C VAL A 113 22.50 -11.89 14.72
N LEU A 114 21.59 -11.90 15.70
CA LEU A 114 21.18 -13.07 16.48
C LEU A 114 19.66 -13.19 16.36
N SER A 115 19.16 -14.31 15.86
CA SER A 115 17.73 -14.48 15.58
C SER A 115 17.22 -15.87 15.94
N ARG A 116 16.04 -15.94 16.56
CA ARG A 116 15.30 -17.21 16.76
C ARG A 116 14.21 -17.44 15.71
N VAL A 117 14.18 -16.59 14.69
CA VAL A 117 13.23 -16.63 13.59
C VAL A 117 13.75 -17.58 12.50
N GLU A 118 12.85 -18.35 11.88
CA GLU A 118 13.23 -19.26 10.80
C GLU A 118 13.70 -18.46 9.56
N GLY A 119 14.67 -19.00 8.83
CA GLY A 119 15.18 -18.38 7.60
C GLY A 119 16.68 -18.58 7.40
N THR A 120 17.31 -17.65 6.68
CA THR A 120 18.71 -17.74 6.27
C THR A 120 19.51 -16.52 6.66
N MET A 121 20.73 -16.76 7.15
CA MET A 121 21.68 -15.70 7.49
C MET A 121 22.51 -15.33 6.27
N GLY A 122 22.75 -14.04 6.06
CA GLY A 122 23.51 -13.52 4.93
C GLY A 122 24.40 -12.32 5.27
N ARG A 123 25.19 -11.90 4.27
CA ARG A 123 26.20 -10.83 4.37
C ARG A 123 26.22 -10.02 3.08
N THR A 124 26.49 -8.73 3.18
CA THR A 124 26.83 -7.88 2.03
C THR A 124 27.93 -6.87 2.42
N TYR A 125 28.59 -6.32 1.41
CA TYR A 125 29.63 -5.28 1.52
C TYR A 125 29.23 -4.00 0.75
N SER A 126 27.95 -3.91 0.35
CA SER A 126 27.44 -2.79 -0.43
C SER A 126 27.26 -1.60 0.49
N GLY A 127 28.08 -0.57 0.31
CA GLY A 127 28.13 0.55 1.23
C GLY A 127 29.03 0.26 2.43
N ASP A 128 28.59 -0.66 3.30
CA ASP A 128 29.26 -1.06 4.54
C ASP A 128 29.11 -2.59 4.80
N ASP A 129 29.73 -3.10 5.87
CA ASP A 129 29.66 -4.47 6.35
C ASP A 129 28.30 -4.78 7.00
N ILE A 130 27.33 -5.28 6.23
CA ILE A 130 25.99 -5.60 6.74
C ILE A 130 25.86 -7.11 6.99
N ALA A 131 25.51 -7.47 8.22
CA ALA A 131 25.02 -8.78 8.60
C ALA A 131 23.48 -8.76 8.55
N TYR A 132 22.84 -9.78 7.97
CA TYR A 132 21.39 -9.84 7.92
C TYR A 132 20.81 -11.25 8.11
N GLN A 133 19.54 -11.29 8.51
CA GLN A 133 18.68 -12.47 8.51
C GLN A 133 17.56 -12.25 7.49
N SER A 134 17.41 -13.16 6.52
CA SER A 134 16.22 -13.26 5.66
C SER A 134 15.26 -14.28 6.24
N THR A 135 14.11 -13.85 6.75
CA THR A 135 13.12 -14.75 7.37
C THR A 135 12.31 -15.53 6.35
N THR A 136 11.77 -16.67 6.77
CA THR A 136 10.66 -17.29 6.06
C THR A 136 9.37 -16.54 6.40
N GLY A 137 8.51 -16.27 5.42
CA GLY A 137 7.20 -15.69 5.74
C GLY A 137 6.36 -16.63 6.61
N ALA A 138 5.91 -16.17 7.78
CA ALA A 138 5.12 -16.94 8.73
C ALA A 138 4.30 -16.03 9.65
N GLY A 139 3.22 -16.56 10.24
CA GLY A 139 2.29 -15.76 11.06
C GLY A 139 1.65 -14.57 10.31
N GLY A 140 1.60 -14.67 8.97
CA GLY A 140 1.16 -13.61 8.04
C GLY A 140 2.12 -12.42 7.90
N THR A 141 3.29 -12.48 8.52
CA THR A 141 4.43 -11.63 8.20
C THR A 141 5.09 -12.11 6.90
N PRO A 142 5.43 -11.23 5.95
CA PRO A 142 6.09 -11.63 4.70
C PRO A 142 7.56 -12.00 4.91
N GLU A 143 8.16 -12.67 3.92
CA GLU A 143 9.62 -12.83 3.86
C GLU A 143 10.29 -11.45 4.00
N THR A 144 11.13 -11.29 5.02
CA THR A 144 11.71 -10.00 5.37
C THR A 144 13.19 -10.13 5.69
N ILE A 145 13.99 -9.18 5.21
CA ILE A 145 15.42 -9.09 5.47
C ILE A 145 15.64 -8.10 6.63
N PHE A 146 16.18 -8.57 7.73
CA PHE A 146 16.56 -7.74 8.88
C PHE A 146 18.07 -7.56 8.89
N GLY A 147 18.54 -6.33 8.62
CA GLY A 147 19.95 -6.00 8.51
C GLY A 147 20.46 -5.14 9.67
N SER A 148 21.67 -5.45 10.16
CA SER A 148 22.44 -4.62 11.09
C SER A 148 23.41 -3.71 10.34
N LEU A 149 23.48 -2.45 10.75
CA LEU A 149 24.24 -1.40 10.08
C LEU A 149 25.02 -0.55 11.10
N HIS A 150 26.23 -0.12 10.75
CA HIS A 150 27.09 0.70 11.61
C HIS A 150 27.94 1.67 10.77
N LEU A 151 27.44 2.87 10.49
CA LEU A 151 28.12 3.81 9.59
C LEU A 151 29.33 4.49 10.24
N ASP A 152 30.24 5.03 9.41
CA ASP A 152 31.47 5.63 9.90
C ASP A 152 31.22 6.88 10.78
N TYR A 153 31.50 6.76 12.08
CA TYR A 153 31.39 7.83 13.07
C TYR A 153 32.37 9.02 12.87
N ARG A 154 33.45 8.85 12.10
CA ARG A 154 34.45 9.91 11.88
C ARG A 154 33.96 10.91 10.84
N ASP A 155 33.08 10.44 9.97
CA ASP A 155 32.44 11.12 8.84
C ASP A 155 33.29 12.26 8.25
N PRO A 156 34.45 11.93 7.62
CA PRO A 156 35.09 12.86 6.72
C PRO A 156 34.11 13.18 5.59
N SER A 157 34.28 14.33 4.93
CA SER A 157 33.30 15.06 4.11
C SER A 157 32.26 14.31 3.23
N THR A 158 32.41 13.02 2.92
CA THR A 158 31.51 12.23 2.04
C THR A 158 31.48 10.72 2.36
N THR A 159 32.05 10.22 3.47
CA THR A 159 32.14 8.75 3.66
C THR A 159 30.78 8.11 3.87
N ARG A 160 29.98 8.59 4.83
CA ARG A 160 28.65 8.02 5.10
C ARG A 160 27.71 8.11 3.92
N LEU A 161 27.86 9.15 3.08
CA LEU A 161 27.09 9.28 1.85
C LEU A 161 27.35 8.11 0.90
N ARG A 162 28.62 7.73 0.70
CA ARG A 162 28.97 6.56 -0.14
C ARG A 162 28.50 5.24 0.49
N GLU A 163 28.53 5.14 1.82
CA GLU A 163 27.99 3.97 2.52
C GLU A 163 26.48 3.86 2.24
N MET A 164 25.75 4.96 2.45
CA MET A 164 24.31 5.01 2.23
C MET A 164 23.92 4.73 0.77
N GLU A 165 24.66 5.26 -0.21
CA GLU A 165 24.47 4.93 -1.64
C GLU A 165 24.53 3.42 -1.87
N GLY A 166 25.55 2.74 -1.35
CA GLY A 166 25.69 1.29 -1.52
C GLY A 166 24.64 0.46 -0.79
N ILE A 167 24.17 0.94 0.37
CA ILE A 167 23.05 0.35 1.13
C ILE A 167 21.74 0.48 0.35
N LEU A 168 21.49 1.64 -0.25
CA LEU A 168 20.33 1.91 -1.10
C LEU A 168 20.33 1.04 -2.36
N ASP A 169 21.49 0.89 -3.01
CA ASP A 169 21.66 0.00 -4.16
C ASP A 169 21.38 -1.47 -3.81
N TRP A 170 21.86 -1.93 -2.65
CA TRP A 170 21.62 -3.32 -2.23
C TRP A 170 20.17 -3.55 -1.82
N SER A 171 19.62 -2.68 -0.97
CA SER A 171 18.24 -2.82 -0.49
C SER A 171 17.20 -2.73 -1.62
N SER A 172 17.46 -1.94 -2.68
CA SER A 172 16.60 -1.87 -3.87
C SER A 172 16.75 -3.05 -4.83
N SER A 173 17.78 -3.89 -4.67
CA SER A 173 18.00 -5.05 -5.54
C SER A 173 17.05 -6.24 -5.27
N THR A 174 16.18 -6.11 -4.26
CA THR A 174 15.21 -7.12 -3.87
C THR A 174 13.80 -6.53 -3.75
N ASN A 175 12.80 -7.38 -3.97
CA ASN A 175 11.38 -7.13 -3.75
C ASN A 175 10.89 -7.63 -2.37
N ARG A 176 11.78 -8.18 -1.53
CA ARG A 176 11.47 -8.48 -0.12
C ARG A 176 11.44 -7.19 0.67
N SER A 177 10.63 -7.13 1.72
CA SER A 177 10.80 -6.07 2.70
C SER A 177 12.20 -6.19 3.34
N VAL A 178 12.88 -5.05 3.47
CA VAL A 178 14.18 -4.89 4.11
C VAL A 178 13.97 -3.94 5.27
N ILE A 179 14.18 -4.42 6.48
CA ILE A 179 14.23 -3.62 7.70
C ILE A 179 15.69 -3.47 8.09
N LEU A 180 16.20 -2.24 7.98
CA LEU A 180 17.52 -1.89 8.46
C LEU A 180 17.39 -1.32 9.85
N SER A 181 18.26 -1.77 10.75
CA SER A 181 18.39 -1.16 12.06
C SER A 181 19.83 -1.15 12.51
N GLY A 182 20.23 -0.11 13.24
CA GLY A 182 21.62 0.02 13.61
C GLY A 182 22.01 1.44 13.92
N ASP A 183 23.30 1.64 14.10
CA ASP A 183 23.90 2.92 14.38
C ASP A 183 24.28 3.62 13.07
N TYR A 184 23.51 4.63 12.71
CA TYR A 184 23.76 5.43 11.51
C TYR A 184 24.85 6.49 11.74
N ASN A 185 25.24 6.73 12.99
CA ASN A 185 26.11 7.82 13.43
C ASN A 185 25.65 9.23 12.99
N ALA A 186 24.48 9.34 12.34
CA ALA A 186 23.97 10.50 11.62
C ALA A 186 22.69 10.99 12.26
N GLY A 187 22.57 12.30 12.44
CA GLY A 187 21.40 12.87 13.05
C GLY A 187 20.30 13.23 12.07
N ASP A 188 19.08 13.10 12.56
CA ASP A 188 17.88 13.38 11.78
C ASP A 188 17.78 14.86 11.36
N VAL A 189 18.02 15.81 12.27
CA VAL A 189 17.95 17.26 11.98
C VAL A 189 19.31 17.84 11.64
N SER A 190 20.40 17.21 12.06
CA SER A 190 21.73 17.63 11.66
C SER A 190 22.67 16.44 11.52
N GLU A 191 23.53 16.49 10.51
CA GLU A 191 24.43 15.38 10.16
C GLU A 191 25.34 14.97 11.32
N ARG A 192 25.60 15.92 12.22
CA ARG A 192 26.59 15.85 13.27
C ARG A 192 26.09 16.34 14.62
N GLY A 193 24.80 16.35 14.94
CA GLY A 193 24.33 16.71 16.30
C GLY A 193 24.98 17.95 16.96
N MET A 194 24.95 19.14 16.35
CA MET A 194 25.62 20.35 16.90
C MET A 194 24.63 21.38 17.45
N HIS A 195 23.64 20.90 18.19
CA HIS A 195 22.48 21.71 18.58
C HIS A 195 22.70 22.62 19.81
N ARG A 196 23.82 22.45 20.53
CA ARG A 196 24.14 23.24 21.73
C ARG A 196 25.45 24.00 21.60
N ALA A 197 25.50 25.16 22.27
CA ALA A 197 26.69 25.98 22.33
C ALA A 197 27.92 25.21 22.87
N SER A 198 27.72 24.28 23.81
CA SER A 198 28.80 23.45 24.37
C SER A 198 29.52 22.58 23.33
N GLN A 199 28.84 22.06 22.30
CA GLN A 199 29.52 21.30 21.23
C GLN A 199 30.25 22.20 20.25
N GLN A 200 29.65 23.34 19.93
CA GLN A 200 30.29 24.31 19.03
C GLN A 200 31.62 24.78 19.67
N LYS A 201 31.67 24.94 20.99
CA LYS A 201 32.91 25.16 21.75
C LYS A 201 33.92 24.01 21.67
N LEU A 202 33.47 22.76 21.67
CA LEU A 202 34.34 21.59 21.52
C LEU A 202 35.03 21.60 20.14
N ILE A 203 34.31 21.97 19.08
CA ILE A 203 34.91 22.14 17.75
C ILE A 203 35.97 23.22 17.77
N LEU A 204 35.73 24.33 18.48
CA LEU A 204 36.72 25.38 18.64
C LEU A 204 37.97 24.84 19.34
N GLN A 205 37.81 24.14 20.46
CA GLN A 205 38.90 23.49 21.19
C GLN A 205 39.73 22.56 20.28
N ASN A 206 39.07 21.78 19.43
CA ASN A 206 39.73 20.86 18.49
C ASN A 206 40.41 21.59 17.33
N TYR A 207 39.78 22.63 16.79
CA TYR A 207 40.34 23.45 15.72
C TYR A 207 41.63 24.17 16.16
N LEU A 208 41.67 24.71 17.38
CA LEU A 208 42.84 25.40 17.93
C LEU A 208 44.12 24.54 17.89
N ARG A 209 43.98 23.21 17.97
CA ARG A 209 45.09 22.24 17.98
C ARG A 209 45.33 21.57 16.62
N SER A 210 44.26 21.29 15.89
CA SER A 210 44.33 20.51 14.64
C SER A 210 44.51 21.37 13.39
N ASN A 211 44.01 22.61 13.41
CA ASN A 211 43.89 23.47 12.23
C ASN A 211 43.13 22.78 11.06
N ASN A 212 42.15 21.93 11.37
CA ASN A 212 41.30 21.27 10.37
C ASN A 212 40.41 22.32 9.66
N SER A 213 40.46 22.36 8.32
CA SER A 213 39.71 23.33 7.52
C SER A 213 38.19 23.16 7.62
N PHE A 214 37.69 21.94 7.80
CA PHE A 214 36.27 21.68 7.97
C PHE A 214 35.75 22.27 9.30
N TYR A 215 36.50 22.08 10.39
CA TYR A 215 36.16 22.72 11.67
C TYR A 215 36.21 24.24 11.57
N ALA A 216 37.12 24.81 10.79
CA ALA A 216 37.14 26.26 10.54
C ALA A 216 35.83 26.74 9.88
N THR A 217 35.33 26.01 8.89
CA THR A 217 34.05 26.32 8.22
C THR A 217 32.89 26.28 9.21
N LEU A 218 32.75 25.20 9.98
CA LEU A 218 31.68 25.08 10.97
C LEU A 218 31.74 26.20 12.02
N LEU A 219 32.94 26.55 12.49
CA LEU A 219 33.10 27.64 13.45
C LEU A 219 32.69 28.99 12.88
N ASP A 220 32.95 29.25 11.60
CA ASP A 220 32.50 30.47 10.93
C ASP A 220 30.97 30.52 10.79
N GLU A 221 30.33 29.36 10.60
CA GLU A 221 28.87 29.26 10.47
C GLU A 221 28.14 29.39 11.81
N TYR A 222 28.65 28.77 12.88
CA TYR A 222 28.04 28.79 14.20
C TYR A 222 28.39 30.02 15.05
N ALA A 223 29.40 30.80 14.68
CA ALA A 223 29.82 31.95 15.48
C ALA A 223 28.71 33.00 15.59
N VAL A 224 28.33 33.35 16.83
CA VAL A 224 27.43 34.48 17.11
C VAL A 224 28.09 35.81 16.70
N ASP A 225 29.40 35.92 16.95
CA ASP A 225 30.23 37.06 16.54
C ASP A 225 31.53 36.52 15.91
N LYS A 226 31.62 36.63 14.58
CA LYS A 226 32.76 36.16 13.79
C LYS A 226 34.05 36.90 14.12
N ASP A 227 33.99 38.19 14.43
CA ASP A 227 35.19 38.98 14.73
C ASP A 227 35.74 38.61 16.11
N ALA A 228 34.85 38.40 17.09
CA ALA A 228 35.22 37.91 18.41
C ALA A 228 35.79 36.48 18.34
N MET A 229 35.17 35.60 17.54
CA MET A 229 35.65 34.24 17.28
C MET A 229 37.06 34.25 16.68
N ASN A 230 37.26 35.02 15.61
CA ASN A 230 38.54 35.12 14.92
C ASN A 230 39.64 35.69 15.84
N SER A 231 39.31 36.69 16.66
CA SER A 231 40.23 37.24 17.65
C SER A 231 40.62 36.19 18.70
N PHE A 232 39.63 35.45 19.22
CA PHE A 232 39.89 34.37 20.18
C PHE A 232 40.79 33.28 19.59
N ILE A 233 40.52 32.86 18.35
CA ILE A 233 41.34 31.88 17.62
C ILE A 233 42.78 32.38 17.46
N ALA A 234 42.97 33.64 17.08
CA ALA A 234 44.30 34.22 16.89
C ALA A 234 45.12 34.24 18.19
N ASP A 235 44.48 34.55 19.32
CA ASP A 235 45.12 34.64 20.63
C ASP A 235 45.43 33.27 21.25
N HIS A 236 44.65 32.23 20.92
CA HIS A 236 44.71 30.92 21.59
C HIS A 236 45.17 29.77 20.68
N ARG A 237 45.70 30.08 19.49
CA ARG A 237 46.16 29.05 18.55
C ARG A 237 47.24 28.15 19.16
N GLY A 238 47.06 26.83 19.01
CA GLY A 238 47.97 25.81 19.55
C GLY A 238 47.83 25.55 21.05
N GLN A 239 46.91 26.23 21.75
CA GLN A 239 46.66 26.00 23.18
C GLN A 239 45.68 24.84 23.40
N SER A 240 45.73 24.25 24.61
CA SER A 240 44.77 23.25 25.08
C SER A 240 43.91 23.89 26.17
N LEU A 241 42.71 24.34 25.78
CA LEU A 241 41.75 24.99 26.67
C LEU A 241 40.70 24.00 27.19
N SER A 242 40.13 24.22 28.36
CA SER A 242 38.87 23.56 28.76
C SER A 242 37.67 24.29 28.16
N LEU A 243 36.48 23.67 28.10
CA LEU A 243 35.28 24.37 27.61
C LEU A 243 34.90 25.60 28.44
N ASN A 244 35.22 25.58 29.74
CA ASN A 244 34.98 26.70 30.65
C ASN A 244 35.89 27.91 30.36
N ASP A 245 37.02 27.69 29.68
CA ASP A 245 37.92 28.76 29.26
C ASP A 245 37.45 29.43 27.96
N ILE A 246 36.45 28.84 27.28
CA ILE A 246 35.87 29.37 26.04
C ILE A 246 34.63 30.21 26.40
N PRO A 247 34.60 31.51 26.05
CA PRO A 247 33.48 32.38 26.41
C PRO A 247 32.13 31.87 25.90
N ASP A 248 31.10 31.90 26.76
CA ASP A 248 29.73 31.54 26.40
C ASP A 248 29.17 32.41 25.27
N SER A 249 29.65 33.65 25.14
CA SER A 249 29.17 34.59 24.13
C SER A 249 29.59 34.27 22.70
N LEU A 250 30.48 33.30 22.49
CA LEU A 250 30.95 32.94 21.15
C LEU A 250 29.94 32.09 20.37
N PHE A 251 29.04 31.40 21.08
CA PHE A 251 28.12 30.41 20.53
C PHE A 251 26.75 30.51 21.19
N ALA A 252 25.74 29.97 20.53
CA ALA A 252 24.40 29.82 21.06
C ALA A 252 23.85 28.45 20.70
N ASP A 253 22.91 27.95 21.50
CA ASP A 253 22.15 26.76 21.11
C ASP A 253 21.47 27.03 19.77
N GLU A 254 21.58 26.07 18.86
CA GLU A 254 21.13 26.20 17.47
C GLU A 254 20.21 25.02 17.15
N MET A 255 18.98 25.36 16.77
CA MET A 255 17.93 24.39 16.50
C MET A 255 17.99 23.86 15.06
N HIS A 256 18.80 24.48 14.21
CA HIS A 256 18.87 24.20 12.79
C HIS A 256 20.29 23.91 12.32
N PRO A 257 20.47 22.95 11.42
CA PRO A 257 21.78 22.72 10.84
C PRO A 257 22.22 23.96 10.06
N VAL A 258 23.48 24.36 10.26
CA VAL A 258 24.20 25.22 9.32
C VAL A 258 24.45 24.47 8.01
N GLU A 259 24.84 25.17 6.95
CA GLU A 259 25.02 24.61 5.60
C GLU A 259 25.87 23.33 5.61
N HIS A 260 27.02 23.35 6.28
CA HIS A 260 27.94 22.20 6.35
C HIS A 260 27.59 21.18 7.45
N ASN A 261 26.40 21.28 8.04
CA ASN A 261 25.86 20.33 9.01
C ASN A 261 24.43 19.86 8.66
N THR A 262 23.99 20.10 7.43
CA THR A 262 22.70 19.61 6.92
C THR A 262 22.64 18.08 6.96
N PRO A 263 21.52 17.45 7.36
CA PRO A 263 21.41 16.00 7.61
C PRO A 263 21.35 15.19 6.31
N VAL A 264 22.40 15.25 5.50
CA VAL A 264 22.44 14.66 4.15
C VAL A 264 22.26 13.14 4.19
N THR A 265 22.92 12.43 5.13
CA THR A 265 22.82 10.97 5.23
C THR A 265 21.39 10.53 5.56
N MET A 266 20.75 11.19 6.52
CA MET A 266 19.38 10.87 6.92
C MET A 266 18.34 11.32 5.88
N ASN A 267 18.59 12.39 5.15
CA ASN A 267 17.75 12.80 4.03
C ASN A 267 17.72 11.74 2.92
N MET A 268 18.89 11.18 2.55
CA MET A 268 18.97 10.06 1.60
C MET A 268 18.18 8.85 2.09
N MET A 269 18.36 8.48 3.37
CA MET A 269 17.65 7.36 3.98
C MET A 269 16.13 7.55 3.92
N LYS A 270 15.64 8.72 4.36
CA LYS A 270 14.21 9.02 4.41
C LYS A 270 13.57 9.14 3.03
N ARG A 271 14.33 9.45 1.98
CA ARG A 271 13.79 9.46 0.62
C ARG A 271 13.30 8.07 0.20
N ASP A 272 14.09 7.03 0.46
CA ASP A 272 13.84 5.68 -0.03
C ASP A 272 13.29 4.69 1.01
N PHE A 273 13.36 5.04 2.29
CA PHE A 273 12.82 4.26 3.40
C PHE A 273 11.78 5.04 4.20
N ILE A 274 10.88 4.30 4.83
CA ILE A 274 9.98 4.83 5.86
C ILE A 274 10.58 4.49 7.23
N MET A 275 10.73 5.51 8.08
CA MET A 275 11.21 5.33 9.44
C MET A 275 10.16 4.61 10.30
N LEU A 276 10.55 3.52 10.94
CA LEU A 276 9.71 2.76 11.86
C LEU A 276 9.93 3.26 13.28
N GLN A 277 9.17 4.28 13.66
CA GLN A 277 9.34 4.97 14.94
C GLN A 277 8.01 5.48 15.49
N THR A 278 7.98 5.74 16.79
CA THR A 278 6.83 6.37 17.46
C THR A 278 6.90 7.90 17.36
N GLU A 279 5.78 8.58 17.55
CA GLU A 279 5.78 10.05 17.66
C GLU A 279 6.61 10.55 18.86
N THR A 280 6.70 9.76 19.93
CA THR A 280 7.49 10.12 21.12
C THR A 280 8.99 10.06 20.84
N SER A 281 9.44 9.06 20.08
CA SER A 281 10.85 8.88 19.70
C SER A 281 11.28 9.76 18.52
N ARG A 282 10.33 10.33 17.76
CA ARG A 282 10.64 11.21 16.62
C ARG A 282 11.37 12.48 17.05
N GLU A 283 12.30 12.96 16.21
CA GLU A 283 13.03 14.20 16.47
C GLU A 283 12.05 15.41 16.57
N LYS A 284 12.25 16.37 17.48
CA LYS A 284 11.31 17.45 17.84
C LYS A 284 11.87 18.86 17.63
N PHE A 285 13.01 19.02 16.95
CA PHE A 285 13.69 20.30 16.78
C PHE A 285 13.75 21.08 18.10
N ALA A 286 14.14 20.40 19.18
CA ALA A 286 14.19 20.92 20.55
C ALA A 286 15.36 20.27 21.30
N PRO A 287 16.15 21.00 22.12
CA PRO A 287 17.19 20.38 22.92
C PRO A 287 16.57 19.38 23.89
N HIS A 288 17.31 18.32 24.17
CA HIS A 288 16.84 17.18 24.94
C HIS A 288 17.14 17.19 26.42
N GLU A 289 16.42 16.38 27.18
CA GLU A 289 16.77 16.04 28.55
C GLU A 289 17.47 14.66 28.59
N LEU A 290 18.28 14.41 29.62
CA LEU A 290 18.90 13.08 29.80
C LEU A 290 17.83 12.08 30.25
N GLY A 291 17.76 10.90 29.64
CA GLY A 291 16.87 9.82 30.07
C GLY A 291 15.38 10.10 29.81
N ASP A 292 15.05 10.95 28.82
CA ASP A 292 13.65 11.24 28.48
C ASP A 292 13.03 10.23 27.48
N GLY A 293 13.80 9.21 27.09
CA GLY A 293 13.36 8.14 26.17
C GLY A 293 13.14 8.62 24.74
N SER A 294 13.75 9.75 24.34
CA SER A 294 13.66 10.29 22.98
C SER A 294 15.02 10.54 22.32
N THR A 295 16.11 10.18 22.99
CA THR A 295 17.48 10.21 22.47
C THR A 295 18.01 8.80 22.28
N THR A 296 18.60 8.54 21.14
CA THR A 296 19.35 7.29 20.89
C THR A 296 20.85 7.46 21.10
N TRP A 297 21.25 8.67 21.51
CA TRP A 297 22.60 9.05 21.87
C TRP A 297 22.60 9.80 23.20
N THR A 298 23.10 9.18 24.26
CA THR A 298 24.48 9.37 24.76
C THR A 298 24.97 8.24 25.64
N SER A 299 26.28 7.98 25.54
CA SER A 299 27.02 7.04 26.37
C SER A 299 26.83 7.32 27.86
N VAL A 300 26.54 6.30 28.64
CA VAL A 300 26.18 6.40 30.07
C VAL A 300 27.33 6.86 30.97
N GLU A 301 28.57 6.85 30.47
CA GLU A 301 29.71 7.48 31.15
C GLU A 301 29.75 9.02 30.94
N GLU A 302 28.78 9.58 30.22
CA GLU A 302 28.58 11.02 30.07
C GLU A 302 27.74 11.58 31.22
N ASP A 303 28.37 11.77 32.37
CA ASP A 303 27.86 12.82 33.25
C ASP A 303 27.97 14.18 32.52
N HIS A 304 27.20 15.16 32.95
CA HIS A 304 27.16 16.54 32.44
C HIS A 304 28.53 17.28 32.42
N THR A 305 29.62 16.64 32.84
CA THR A 305 31.00 17.14 32.84
C THR A 305 31.90 16.45 31.81
N ASN A 306 31.43 15.38 31.15
CA ASN A 306 32.22 14.66 30.15
C ASN A 306 32.30 15.46 28.83
N VAL A 307 33.49 15.47 28.25
CA VAL A 307 33.82 16.23 27.04
C VAL A 307 34.50 15.29 26.08
N TRP A 308 33.73 14.37 25.50
CA TRP A 308 34.23 13.59 24.38
C TRP A 308 34.40 14.47 23.14
N PRO A 309 35.32 14.13 22.21
CA PRO A 309 35.47 14.82 20.92
C PRO A 309 34.37 14.53 19.89
N SER A 310 33.33 13.75 20.22
CA SER A 310 32.22 13.40 19.32
C SER A 310 31.10 14.44 19.38
N TRP A 311 30.17 14.33 18.44
CA TRP A 311 29.11 15.28 18.23
C TRP A 311 27.86 14.92 19.12
N ASP A 312 26.98 15.86 19.47
CA ASP A 312 25.92 15.67 20.51
C ASP A 312 24.84 14.65 20.17
N ARG A 313 23.99 14.42 21.18
CA ARG A 313 22.63 13.87 21.12
C ARG A 313 21.87 14.29 19.86
N VAL A 314 21.85 13.41 18.88
CA VAL A 314 20.83 13.46 17.85
C VAL A 314 19.65 12.59 18.32
N LYS A 315 18.40 13.03 18.12
CA LYS A 315 17.21 12.27 18.59
C LYS A 315 17.19 10.85 18.09
N ILE A 316 17.72 10.66 16.90
CA ILE A 316 17.60 9.44 16.16
C ILE A 316 18.88 9.30 15.33
N ASP A 317 19.83 8.52 15.83
CA ASP A 317 20.94 7.91 15.08
C ASP A 317 20.90 6.39 15.15
N HIS A 318 20.32 5.83 16.22
CA HIS A 318 20.04 4.41 16.35
C HIS A 318 18.58 4.15 16.03
N MET A 319 18.26 3.58 14.87
CA MET A 319 16.86 3.52 14.43
C MET A 319 16.53 2.31 13.58
N MET A 320 15.24 2.17 13.25
CA MET A 320 14.73 1.16 12.35
C MET A 320 14.02 1.83 11.18
N ALA A 321 14.21 1.30 9.98
CA ALA A 321 13.59 1.81 8.78
C ALA A 321 13.33 0.68 7.77
N SER A 322 12.30 0.82 6.95
CA SER A 322 11.85 -0.25 6.05
C SER A 322 11.64 0.21 4.61
N ARG A 323 12.04 -0.67 3.67
CA ARG A 323 11.69 -0.61 2.24
C ARG A 323 11.79 -1.98 1.57
N PRO A 324 11.15 -2.20 0.42
CA PRO A 324 9.82 -1.68 0.13
C PRO A 324 8.83 -2.04 1.25
N PHE A 325 7.63 -1.48 1.17
CA PHE A 325 6.52 -1.76 2.08
C PHE A 325 6.65 -1.22 3.50
N GLY A 326 7.48 -0.20 3.73
CA GLY A 326 7.58 0.40 5.05
C GLY A 326 6.24 0.90 5.60
N LYS A 327 5.30 1.30 4.73
CA LYS A 327 3.94 1.72 5.13
C LYS A 327 3.08 0.60 5.72
N TRP A 328 3.43 -0.66 5.48
CA TRP A 328 2.70 -1.84 5.97
C TRP A 328 3.31 -2.44 7.23
N TRP A 329 4.43 -1.88 7.69
CA TRP A 329 4.99 -2.17 8.99
C TRP A 329 4.51 -1.15 10.01
N GLN A 330 3.90 -1.64 11.09
CA GLN A 330 3.44 -0.81 12.19
C GLN A 330 4.21 -1.15 13.47
N VAL A 331 4.70 -0.11 14.15
CA VAL A 331 5.17 -0.23 15.54
C VAL A 331 3.93 -0.42 16.43
N VAL A 332 3.84 -1.57 17.10
CA VAL A 332 2.71 -1.98 17.94
C VAL A 332 3.10 -2.19 19.40
N ASP A 333 4.14 -1.46 19.85
CA ASP A 333 4.63 -1.46 21.22
C ASP A 333 3.48 -1.32 22.24
N ALA A 334 3.51 -2.15 23.27
CA ALA A 334 2.62 -1.97 24.40
C ALA A 334 3.06 -0.75 25.22
N ALA A 335 2.13 0.16 25.52
CA ALA A 335 2.43 1.46 26.13
C ALA A 335 3.23 1.42 27.46
N ASP A 336 3.17 0.31 28.19
CA ASP A 336 3.83 0.12 29.48
C ASP A 336 4.92 -0.98 29.45
N ASP A 337 5.34 -1.44 28.27
CA ASP A 337 6.41 -2.45 28.14
C ASP A 337 7.79 -1.79 28.27
N PRO A 338 8.58 -2.12 29.32
CA PRO A 338 9.87 -1.49 29.55
C PRO A 338 10.98 -1.99 28.60
N TYR A 339 10.69 -2.93 27.69
CA TYR A 339 11.63 -3.52 26.74
C TYR A 339 11.32 -3.12 25.28
N THR A 340 10.45 -2.14 25.06
CA THR A 340 10.19 -1.53 23.74
C THR A 340 10.28 0.00 23.81
N GLY A 341 10.45 0.65 22.66
CA GLY A 341 10.77 2.06 22.53
C GLY A 341 12.28 2.33 22.47
N VAL A 342 12.64 3.59 22.74
CA VAL A 342 14.01 3.96 23.09
C VAL A 342 14.18 3.66 24.58
N LEU A 343 14.89 2.58 24.88
CA LEU A 343 14.96 2.04 26.23
C LEU A 343 15.83 2.93 27.09
N ASP A 344 15.22 3.47 28.16
CA ASP A 344 15.92 4.04 29.30
C ASP A 344 16.56 2.94 30.19
N GLN A 345 16.97 1.83 29.56
CA GLN A 345 17.71 0.72 30.17
C GLN A 345 19.20 0.88 29.88
N THR A 346 19.72 2.06 30.19
CA THR A 346 21.16 2.34 30.28
C THR A 346 21.84 1.61 31.44
N ASP A 347 21.06 0.86 32.22
CA ASP A 347 21.41 0.13 33.43
C ASP A 347 22.92 -0.08 33.54
N VAL A 348 23.53 0.80 34.34
CA VAL A 348 24.85 0.56 34.86
C VAL A 348 24.72 -0.73 35.66
N THR A 349 25.38 -1.79 35.21
CA THR A 349 25.58 -3.00 36.02
C THR A 349 25.95 -2.62 37.46
N GLU A 350 25.84 -3.54 38.42
CA GLU A 350 26.33 -3.29 39.80
C GLU A 350 27.79 -2.76 39.84
N SER A 351 28.55 -2.91 38.75
CA SER A 351 29.90 -2.39 38.53
C SER A 351 30.00 -0.93 38.06
N GLY A 352 28.90 -0.24 37.77
CA GLY A 352 28.89 1.15 37.28
C GLY A 352 29.17 1.29 35.78
N LYS A 353 29.03 0.21 34.99
CA LYS A 353 29.21 0.20 33.53
C LYS A 353 27.91 -0.04 32.79
N ALA A 354 27.64 0.74 31.76
CA ALA A 354 26.47 0.60 30.92
C ALA A 354 26.56 -0.49 29.87
N PHE A 355 25.41 -0.99 29.46
CA PHE A 355 25.27 -2.03 28.45
C PHE A 355 25.76 -1.63 27.05
N SER A 356 25.55 -0.37 26.69
CA SER A 356 25.85 0.20 25.38
C SER A 356 26.29 1.66 25.58
N ASP A 357 27.02 2.20 24.62
CA ASP A 357 27.31 3.63 24.48
C ASP A 357 26.21 4.40 23.73
N HIS A 358 25.13 3.71 23.35
CA HIS A 358 23.87 4.24 22.84
C HIS A 358 22.68 3.77 23.69
N GLU A 359 21.63 4.58 23.79
CA GLU A 359 20.33 4.07 24.21
C GLU A 359 19.83 3.02 23.21
N LEU A 360 19.26 1.96 23.77
CA LEU A 360 18.87 0.80 23.00
C LEU A 360 17.52 1.07 22.34
N VAL A 361 17.35 0.66 21.09
CA VAL A 361 16.05 0.78 20.42
C VAL A 361 15.49 -0.61 20.16
N ALA A 362 14.25 -0.80 20.60
CA ALA A 362 13.53 -2.02 20.35
C ALA A 362 12.05 -1.75 20.06
N HIS A 363 11.46 -2.48 19.11
CA HIS A 363 10.07 -2.32 18.76
C HIS A 363 9.42 -3.67 18.47
N ASP A 364 8.14 -3.79 18.82
CA ASP A 364 7.25 -4.80 18.28
C ASP A 364 6.75 -4.33 16.92
N LEU A 365 7.07 -5.05 15.86
CA LEU A 365 6.64 -4.73 14.50
C LEU A 365 5.58 -5.72 14.02
N ALA A 366 4.42 -5.21 13.62
CA ALA A 366 3.35 -6.00 13.01
C ALA A 366 3.22 -5.66 11.53
N TRP A 367 2.98 -6.69 10.71
CA TRP A 367 2.58 -6.53 9.33
C TRP A 367 1.07 -6.32 9.22
N VAL A 368 0.66 -5.19 8.66
CA VAL A 368 -0.75 -4.79 8.48
C VAL A 368 -1.17 -4.71 7.00
N GLY A 369 -0.27 -5.10 6.08
CA GLY A 369 -0.53 -5.12 4.65
C GLY A 369 -1.21 -6.41 4.16
N PRO A 370 -1.43 -6.53 2.83
CA PRO A 370 -1.87 -7.77 2.21
C PRO A 370 -0.81 -8.86 2.40
N LYS A 371 -1.19 -10.13 2.19
CA LYS A 371 -0.21 -11.22 2.14
C LYS A 371 0.68 -11.03 0.90
N LEU A 372 1.99 -11.27 1.04
CA LEU A 372 2.93 -11.31 -0.08
C LEU A 372 3.24 -12.75 -0.45
N GLU A 373 3.19 -13.04 -1.75
CA GLU A 373 3.67 -14.31 -2.32
C GLU A 373 4.77 -14.04 -3.34
N TYR A 374 5.84 -14.85 -3.26
CA TYR A 374 6.97 -14.81 -4.18
C TYR A 374 7.00 -16.12 -4.97
N PHE A 375 7.13 -16.04 -6.29
CA PHE A 375 7.11 -17.22 -7.15
C PHE A 375 7.91 -16.98 -8.43
N ASP A 376 8.41 -18.03 -9.08
CA ASP A 376 9.07 -17.90 -10.37
C ASP A 376 8.04 -18.00 -11.52
N ASP A 377 8.18 -17.12 -12.51
CA ASP A 377 7.46 -17.25 -13.77
C ASP A 377 7.97 -18.45 -14.59
N THR A 378 7.40 -18.67 -15.77
CA THR A 378 7.81 -19.77 -16.66
C THR A 378 9.24 -19.67 -17.18
N GLU A 379 9.84 -18.49 -17.11
CA GLU A 379 11.22 -18.21 -17.53
C GLU A 379 12.20 -18.30 -16.35
N GLY A 380 11.71 -18.49 -15.12
CA GLY A 380 12.51 -18.52 -13.90
C GLY A 380 12.81 -17.12 -13.34
N ASN A 381 12.11 -16.08 -13.80
CA ASN A 381 12.20 -14.76 -13.18
C ASN A 381 11.25 -14.72 -12.00
N GLU A 382 11.79 -14.33 -10.85
CA GLU A 382 11.00 -14.18 -9.65
C GLU A 382 9.97 -13.03 -9.77
N GLN A 383 8.78 -13.27 -9.26
CA GLN A 383 7.59 -12.43 -9.31
C GLN A 383 7.10 -12.14 -7.89
N THR A 384 6.32 -11.07 -7.74
CA THR A 384 5.66 -10.71 -6.48
C THR A 384 4.17 -10.57 -6.71
N ARG A 385 3.39 -11.27 -5.88
CA ARG A 385 1.94 -11.19 -5.84
C ARG A 385 1.47 -10.60 -4.52
N LEU A 386 0.62 -9.58 -4.58
CA LEU A 386 -0.21 -9.17 -3.44
C LEU A 386 -1.44 -10.07 -3.38
N VAL A 387 -1.76 -10.60 -2.20
CA VAL A 387 -2.95 -11.41 -1.97
C VAL A 387 -3.80 -10.77 -0.87
N TRP A 388 -5.01 -10.38 -1.22
CA TRP A 388 -6.04 -9.94 -0.28
C TRP A 388 -7.13 -11.01 -0.17
N GLY A 389 -7.23 -11.64 1.00
CA GLY A 389 -8.14 -12.75 1.30
C GLY A 389 -7.98 -13.20 2.75
N GLU A 390 -8.61 -14.31 3.15
CA GLU A 390 -8.61 -14.83 4.54
C GLU A 390 -7.19 -15.09 5.09
N GLY A 391 -6.21 -15.27 4.20
CA GLY A 391 -4.80 -15.42 4.56
C GLY A 391 -4.05 -14.13 4.94
N ALA A 392 -4.66 -12.94 4.82
CA ALA A 392 -4.05 -11.67 5.24
C ALA A 392 -4.32 -11.37 6.72
N ASN A 393 -3.33 -10.81 7.43
CA ASN A 393 -3.38 -10.61 8.88
C ASN A 393 -4.54 -9.74 9.37
N THR A 394 -4.86 -8.69 8.61
CA THR A 394 -5.86 -7.69 8.98
C THR A 394 -7.22 -7.93 8.32
N PHE A 395 -7.36 -9.01 7.54
CA PHE A 395 -8.55 -9.28 6.73
C PHE A 395 -9.85 -9.18 7.54
N GLU A 396 -9.95 -9.95 8.63
CA GLU A 396 -11.14 -9.96 9.49
C GLU A 396 -11.36 -8.64 10.24
N ALA A 397 -10.27 -7.96 10.62
CA ALA A 397 -10.33 -6.72 11.38
C ALA A 397 -10.97 -5.59 10.56
N ASP A 398 -10.71 -5.58 9.25
CA ASP A 398 -11.22 -4.59 8.30
C ASP A 398 -12.48 -5.06 7.56
N GLY A 399 -13.11 -6.16 8.01
CA GLY A 399 -14.32 -6.70 7.41
C GLY A 399 -14.12 -7.21 5.97
N GLY A 400 -12.92 -7.69 5.66
CA GLY A 400 -12.51 -8.16 4.35
C GLY A 400 -12.20 -7.04 3.36
N VAL A 401 -12.04 -5.79 3.82
CA VAL A 401 -11.83 -4.62 2.94
C VAL A 401 -10.41 -4.07 3.11
N TYR A 402 -9.72 -3.80 2.00
CA TYR A 402 -8.39 -3.20 2.01
C TYR A 402 -8.29 -2.02 1.05
N HIS A 403 -7.81 -0.89 1.55
CA HIS A 403 -7.51 0.29 0.74
C HIS A 403 -6.07 0.18 0.21
N LEU A 404 -5.93 -0.22 -1.04
CA LEU A 404 -4.63 -0.31 -1.70
C LEU A 404 -4.34 1.03 -2.37
N THR A 405 -3.56 1.87 -1.69
CA THR A 405 -3.08 3.16 -2.21
C THR A 405 -1.57 3.11 -2.42
N ARG A 406 -1.04 3.87 -3.38
CA ARG A 406 0.42 4.12 -3.42
C ARG A 406 0.84 5.19 -2.43
N ASN A 407 -0.05 6.13 -2.11
CA ASN A 407 0.23 7.12 -1.09
C ASN A 407 0.45 6.44 0.27
N ASN A 408 1.66 6.57 0.82
CA ASN A 408 2.06 5.99 2.09
C ASN A 408 1.66 6.84 3.31
N MET A 409 1.17 8.07 3.09
CA MET A 409 0.73 9.00 4.14
C MET A 409 1.75 9.12 5.28
N ARG A 410 3.04 9.08 4.92
CA ARG A 410 4.14 9.02 5.89
C ARG A 410 4.19 10.22 6.81
N THR A 411 4.67 10.00 8.04
CA THR A 411 4.71 11.02 9.10
C THR A 411 6.11 11.22 9.68
N ASP A 412 7.13 10.82 8.95
CA ASP A 412 8.52 10.77 9.41
C ASP A 412 9.41 11.80 8.73
N VAL A 413 8.93 12.56 7.74
CA VAL A 413 9.72 13.51 6.96
C VAL A 413 9.29 14.94 7.26
N TYR A 414 10.25 15.77 7.67
CA TYR A 414 10.06 17.21 7.77
C TYR A 414 10.32 17.90 6.44
N LEU A 415 9.64 19.03 6.16
CA LEU A 415 9.87 19.79 4.93
C LEU A 415 11.33 20.22 4.76
N GLY A 416 12.05 20.49 5.86
CA GLY A 416 13.47 20.81 5.82
C GLY A 416 14.40 19.65 5.43
N GLN A 417 13.89 18.43 5.41
CA GLN A 417 14.60 17.19 5.09
C GLN A 417 14.30 16.68 3.67
N VAL A 418 13.33 17.30 2.99
CA VAL A 418 13.04 16.96 1.59
C VAL A 418 14.25 17.31 0.74
N SER A 419 14.84 16.27 0.16
CA SER A 419 16.08 16.33 -0.60
C SER A 419 16.02 15.66 -1.97
N ASP A 420 17.04 15.93 -2.77
CA ASP A 420 17.38 15.15 -3.95
C ASP A 420 17.98 13.77 -3.55
N GLU A 421 18.36 12.98 -4.56
CA GLU A 421 18.94 11.64 -4.42
C GLU A 421 20.32 11.63 -3.75
N TYR A 422 20.96 12.79 -3.65
CA TYR A 422 22.25 12.98 -2.98
C TYR A 422 22.08 13.55 -1.57
N GLY A 423 20.86 13.64 -1.05
CA GLY A 423 20.55 14.15 0.29
C GLY A 423 20.57 15.68 0.42
N ASN A 424 20.70 16.42 -0.68
CA ASN A 424 20.72 17.89 -0.64
C ASN A 424 19.29 18.47 -0.60
N PRO A 425 18.99 19.42 0.30
CA PRO A 425 17.65 20.01 0.40
C PRO A 425 17.16 20.65 -0.90
N THR A 426 15.92 20.35 -1.31
CA THR A 426 15.33 20.86 -2.58
C THR A 426 14.29 21.95 -2.38
N LEU A 427 13.65 22.01 -1.20
CA LEU A 427 12.65 23.03 -0.89
C LEU A 427 13.31 24.35 -0.45
N MET A 428 13.58 25.21 -1.44
CA MET A 428 14.22 26.51 -1.23
C MET A 428 13.25 27.57 -0.68
N GLY A 429 13.76 28.45 0.19
CA GLY A 429 13.03 29.63 0.67
C GLY A 429 12.02 29.36 1.78
N LEU A 430 11.98 28.14 2.34
CA LEU A 430 11.19 27.85 3.54
C LEU A 430 11.66 28.69 4.73
N THR A 431 10.69 29.22 5.48
CA THR A 431 10.93 29.76 6.81
C THR A 431 11.40 28.67 7.76
N THR A 432 12.01 29.07 8.87
CA THR A 432 12.41 28.16 9.94
C THR A 432 11.24 27.32 10.47
N GLU A 433 10.07 27.92 10.63
CA GLU A 433 8.85 27.24 11.09
C GLU A 433 8.34 26.22 10.06
N GLU A 434 8.31 26.57 8.76
CA GLU A 434 7.91 25.63 7.71
C GLU A 434 8.83 24.40 7.66
N LYS A 435 10.16 24.58 7.82
CA LYS A 435 11.10 23.46 7.82
C LYS A 435 10.82 22.40 8.89
N GLN A 436 10.12 22.79 9.97
CA GLN A 436 9.77 21.92 11.09
C GLN A 436 8.40 21.25 10.95
N THR A 437 7.66 21.58 9.90
CA THR A 437 6.38 20.90 9.62
C THR A 437 6.63 19.61 8.86
N LEU A 438 5.83 18.59 9.15
CA LEU A 438 5.88 17.34 8.40
C LEU A 438 5.40 17.55 6.97
N LEU A 439 5.96 16.80 6.04
CA LEU A 439 5.44 16.71 4.67
C LEU A 439 4.02 16.14 4.73
N ASP A 440 3.05 16.94 4.30
CA ASP A 440 1.66 16.51 4.15
C ASP A 440 1.45 15.92 2.75
N CYS A 441 1.33 14.60 2.68
CA CYS A 441 1.12 13.85 1.44
C CYS A 441 -0.24 14.12 0.76
N GLY A 442 -1.16 14.83 1.42
CA GLY A 442 -2.42 15.31 0.83
C GLY A 442 -2.39 16.79 0.42
N SER A 443 -1.24 17.47 0.55
CA SER A 443 -1.15 18.91 0.29
C SER A 443 -1.29 19.23 -1.20
N SER A 444 -2.08 20.26 -1.50
CA SER A 444 -2.20 20.84 -2.84
C SER A 444 -1.25 22.02 -3.08
N ASP A 445 -0.31 22.30 -2.16
CA ASP A 445 0.68 23.36 -2.35
C ASP A 445 1.61 22.99 -3.51
N ALA A 446 1.65 23.83 -4.55
CA ALA A 446 2.46 23.62 -5.73
C ALA A 446 3.96 23.46 -5.41
N ARG A 447 4.44 24.03 -4.30
CA ARG A 447 5.84 23.91 -3.86
C ARG A 447 6.20 22.47 -3.46
N PHE A 448 5.23 21.68 -3.02
CA PHE A 448 5.47 20.35 -2.43
C PHE A 448 5.16 19.19 -3.37
N GLN A 449 4.59 19.44 -4.56
CA GLN A 449 4.14 18.36 -5.44
C GLN A 449 5.27 17.41 -5.88
N THR A 450 6.47 17.94 -6.15
CA THR A 450 7.64 17.09 -6.42
C THR A 450 8.03 16.26 -5.19
N ALA A 451 8.01 16.88 -4.00
CA ALA A 451 8.30 16.16 -2.75
C ALA A 451 7.27 15.06 -2.47
N ILE A 452 5.98 15.33 -2.70
CA ILE A 452 4.92 14.34 -2.54
C ILE A 452 5.14 13.17 -3.49
N ASN A 453 5.45 13.43 -4.76
CA ASN A 453 5.75 12.37 -5.72
C ASN A 453 6.97 11.54 -5.32
N ASP A 454 8.03 12.18 -4.82
CA ASP A 454 9.30 11.51 -4.49
C ASP A 454 9.24 10.75 -3.16
N TYR A 455 8.46 11.22 -2.18
CA TYR A 455 8.48 10.69 -0.80
C TYR A 455 7.20 9.96 -0.40
N CYS A 456 6.05 10.36 -0.94
CA CYS A 456 4.75 9.84 -0.51
C CYS A 456 4.22 8.72 -1.41
N ILE A 457 4.70 8.60 -2.64
CA ILE A 457 4.19 7.61 -3.60
C ILE A 457 5.10 6.39 -3.59
N ASP A 458 4.59 5.28 -3.06
CA ASP A 458 5.32 4.02 -3.07
C ASP A 458 5.47 3.46 -4.49
N ASP A 459 6.63 2.88 -4.74
CA ASP A 459 6.87 2.10 -5.94
C ASP A 459 6.16 0.73 -5.83
N HIS A 460 5.18 0.51 -6.69
CA HIS A 460 4.48 -0.77 -6.84
C HIS A 460 4.91 -1.51 -8.13
N SER A 461 5.94 -1.05 -8.84
CA SER A 461 6.33 -1.56 -10.16
C SER A 461 6.80 -3.01 -10.15
N PHE A 462 7.32 -3.50 -9.03
CA PHE A 462 7.75 -4.89 -8.85
C PHE A 462 6.58 -5.85 -8.52
N ILE A 463 5.39 -5.33 -8.21
CA ILE A 463 4.18 -6.16 -8.05
C ILE A 463 3.69 -6.52 -9.43
N THR A 464 3.70 -7.82 -9.74
CA THR A 464 3.30 -8.33 -11.05
C THR A 464 1.94 -9.03 -11.04
N GLU A 465 1.40 -9.32 -9.85
CA GLU A 465 0.02 -9.78 -9.69
C GLU A 465 -0.64 -9.20 -8.42
N THR A 466 -1.91 -8.86 -8.52
CA THR A 466 -2.78 -8.62 -7.36
C THR A 466 -3.93 -9.63 -7.40
N LEU A 467 -4.06 -10.45 -6.37
CA LEU A 467 -5.12 -11.44 -6.20
C LEU A 467 -6.08 -10.98 -5.09
N VAL A 468 -7.36 -10.90 -5.42
CA VAL A 468 -8.44 -10.69 -4.46
C VAL A 468 -9.27 -11.95 -4.38
N THR A 469 -9.40 -12.51 -3.19
CA THR A 469 -10.05 -13.81 -2.95
C THR A 469 -10.89 -13.82 -1.67
N ASP A 470 -11.63 -14.90 -1.47
CA ASP A 470 -12.34 -15.23 -0.22
C ASP A 470 -13.38 -14.18 0.20
N GLY A 471 -14.11 -13.61 -0.76
CA GLY A 471 -15.05 -12.50 -0.49
C GLY A 471 -14.38 -11.16 -0.20
N GLY A 472 -13.04 -11.10 -0.29
CA GLY A 472 -12.26 -9.89 -0.05
C GLY A 472 -12.58 -8.76 -1.03
N THR A 473 -12.42 -7.53 -0.57
CA THR A 473 -12.56 -6.31 -1.37
C THR A 473 -11.26 -5.51 -1.32
N VAL A 474 -10.68 -5.24 -2.48
CA VAL A 474 -9.62 -4.24 -2.63
C VAL A 474 -10.23 -2.96 -3.19
N ILE A 475 -10.01 -1.86 -2.50
CA ILE A 475 -10.40 -0.51 -2.92
C ILE A 475 -9.18 0.19 -3.50
N VAL A 476 -9.34 0.79 -4.68
CA VAL A 476 -8.33 1.62 -5.33
C VAL A 476 -8.95 2.93 -5.83
N ASP A 477 -8.13 3.96 -5.90
CA ASP A 477 -8.42 5.25 -6.55
C ASP A 477 -7.60 5.45 -7.84
N GLU A 478 -6.59 4.60 -8.07
CA GLU A 478 -5.75 4.60 -9.27
C GLU A 478 -5.39 3.17 -9.71
N ASP A 479 -5.25 2.97 -11.03
CA ASP A 479 -4.84 1.68 -11.61
C ASP A 479 -3.47 1.26 -11.10
N ALA A 480 -2.51 2.20 -11.04
CA ALA A 480 -1.12 1.96 -10.67
C ALA A 480 -0.94 1.38 -9.25
N ALA A 481 -1.94 1.51 -8.37
CA ALA A 481 -1.90 0.90 -7.04
C ALA A 481 -1.91 -0.64 -7.10
N LEU A 482 -2.50 -1.22 -8.14
CA LEU A 482 -2.61 -2.68 -8.33
C LEU A 482 -1.31 -3.35 -8.84
N GLY A 483 -0.22 -2.59 -8.99
CA GLY A 483 1.09 -3.07 -9.44
C GLY A 483 1.57 -2.43 -10.73
N GLY A 484 2.68 -2.94 -11.27
CA GLY A 484 3.27 -2.48 -12.53
C GLY A 484 2.29 -2.48 -13.71
N SER A 485 2.62 -1.78 -14.80
CA SER A 485 1.71 -1.61 -15.95
C SER A 485 1.35 -2.91 -16.69
N THR A 486 2.11 -3.98 -16.46
CA THR A 486 1.83 -5.32 -16.98
C THR A 486 1.29 -6.27 -15.91
N ALA A 487 1.05 -5.78 -14.69
CA ALA A 487 0.59 -6.62 -13.60
C ALA A 487 -0.83 -7.12 -13.86
N LYS A 488 -1.10 -8.37 -13.48
CA LYS A 488 -2.42 -8.97 -13.64
C LYS A 488 -3.26 -8.73 -12.39
N LEU A 489 -4.54 -8.39 -12.59
CA LEU A 489 -5.54 -8.46 -11.52
C LEU A 489 -6.26 -9.80 -11.60
N ARG A 490 -6.30 -10.53 -10.49
CA ARG A 490 -6.99 -11.82 -10.36
C ARG A 490 -8.11 -11.67 -9.33
N LEU A 491 -9.33 -12.01 -9.70
CA LEU A 491 -10.49 -11.98 -8.82
C LEU A 491 -11.03 -13.41 -8.72
N SER A 492 -10.96 -14.00 -7.53
CA SER A 492 -11.42 -15.36 -7.23
C SER A 492 -12.38 -15.34 -6.05
N ASP A 493 -13.66 -15.10 -6.30
CA ASP A 493 -14.62 -14.64 -5.29
C ASP A 493 -14.25 -13.29 -4.65
N GLY A 494 -13.45 -12.47 -5.35
CA GLY A 494 -12.97 -11.18 -4.87
C GLY A 494 -13.65 -9.98 -5.55
N THR A 495 -13.55 -8.81 -4.91
CA THR A 495 -14.07 -7.54 -5.41
C THR A 495 -12.96 -6.52 -5.64
N LEU A 496 -12.87 -5.97 -6.85
CA LEU A 496 -12.24 -4.68 -7.09
C LEU A 496 -13.29 -3.59 -6.93
N ARG A 497 -13.06 -2.63 -6.03
CA ARG A 497 -13.88 -1.43 -5.90
C ARG A 497 -13.07 -0.19 -6.25
N ILE A 498 -13.54 0.57 -7.23
CA ILE A 498 -12.95 1.84 -7.61
C ILE A 498 -13.71 2.95 -6.89
N ASP A 499 -13.01 3.67 -6.01
CA ASP A 499 -13.51 4.81 -5.25
C ASP A 499 -12.92 6.11 -5.80
N GLY A 500 -13.70 7.20 -5.73
CA GLY A 500 -13.27 8.48 -6.29
C GLY A 500 -13.38 8.53 -7.81
N THR A 501 -12.75 9.55 -8.41
CA THR A 501 -12.88 9.89 -9.83
C THR A 501 -11.54 10.03 -10.55
N GLU A 502 -10.45 9.56 -9.94
CA GLU A 502 -9.10 9.70 -10.50
C GLU A 502 -8.76 8.57 -11.50
N MET A 503 -9.34 7.38 -11.32
CA MET A 503 -9.13 6.23 -12.19
C MET A 503 -10.17 6.18 -13.31
N ASP A 504 -9.85 6.69 -14.50
CA ASP A 504 -10.71 6.60 -15.69
C ASP A 504 -10.57 5.27 -16.44
N THR A 505 -9.46 4.54 -16.24
CA THR A 505 -9.15 3.33 -17.01
C THR A 505 -8.51 2.26 -16.14
N LEU A 506 -9.07 1.05 -16.19
CA LEU A 506 -8.44 -0.18 -15.72
C LEU A 506 -7.62 -0.77 -16.89
N ASN A 507 -6.33 -0.42 -16.95
CA ASN A 507 -5.48 -0.70 -18.10
C ASN A 507 -4.61 -1.96 -17.91
N ARG A 508 -5.21 -3.01 -17.37
CA ARG A 508 -4.53 -4.29 -17.08
C ARG A 508 -5.42 -5.47 -17.39
N GLU A 509 -4.79 -6.61 -17.64
CA GLU A 509 -5.51 -7.88 -17.78
C GLU A 509 -6.18 -8.24 -16.45
N VAL A 510 -7.45 -8.62 -16.53
CA VAL A 510 -8.22 -9.14 -15.39
C VAL A 510 -8.51 -10.62 -15.64
N SER A 511 -8.26 -11.45 -14.63
CA SER A 511 -8.63 -12.87 -14.64
C SER A 511 -9.72 -13.13 -13.60
N LEU A 512 -10.83 -13.71 -14.05
CA LEU A 512 -11.96 -14.15 -13.24
C LEU A 512 -11.81 -15.66 -12.98
N GLU A 513 -11.56 -16.01 -11.73
CA GLU A 513 -11.25 -17.36 -11.28
C GLU A 513 -12.35 -17.91 -10.38
N ASP A 514 -12.34 -19.22 -10.16
CA ASP A 514 -13.33 -19.94 -9.36
C ASP A 514 -14.79 -19.54 -9.68
N THR A 515 -15.46 -18.86 -8.75
CA THR A 515 -16.84 -18.39 -8.89
C THR A 515 -16.96 -17.10 -9.69
N GLY A 516 -15.85 -16.38 -9.91
CA GLY A 516 -15.80 -15.11 -10.60
C GLY A 516 -15.24 -13.96 -9.76
N GLY A 517 -15.52 -12.75 -10.21
CA GLY A 517 -15.08 -11.53 -9.55
C GLY A 517 -16.09 -10.40 -9.69
N THR A 518 -16.03 -9.46 -8.77
CA THR A 518 -16.85 -8.25 -8.79
C THR A 518 -15.99 -7.04 -9.17
N VAL A 519 -16.46 -6.24 -10.12
CA VAL A 519 -15.92 -4.91 -10.40
C VAL A 519 -16.99 -3.89 -10.02
N SER A 520 -16.66 -3.04 -9.06
CA SER A 520 -17.57 -2.04 -8.50
C SER A 520 -17.07 -0.64 -8.82
N VAL A 521 -17.85 0.14 -9.57
CA VAL A 521 -17.58 1.57 -9.79
C VAL A 521 -18.51 2.35 -8.89
N LYS A 522 -17.96 2.95 -7.83
CA LYS A 522 -18.78 3.46 -6.73
C LYS A 522 -19.54 4.74 -7.08
N GLU A 523 -18.86 5.71 -7.67
CA GLU A 523 -19.41 7.05 -7.89
C GLU A 523 -20.32 7.06 -9.13
N VAL A 524 -21.54 7.58 -8.97
CA VAL A 524 -22.61 7.49 -9.98
C VAL A 524 -22.26 8.15 -11.32
N ASP A 525 -21.58 9.30 -11.28
CA ASP A 525 -21.20 10.06 -12.47
C ASP A 525 -19.81 9.67 -13.00
N HIS A 526 -19.21 8.61 -12.45
CA HIS A 526 -17.88 8.16 -12.84
C HIS A 526 -17.95 6.99 -13.82
N THR A 527 -17.05 7.02 -14.80
CA THR A 527 -16.92 5.98 -15.82
C THR A 527 -15.52 5.41 -15.77
N VAL A 528 -15.43 4.08 -15.69
CA VAL A 528 -14.15 3.37 -15.75
C VAL A 528 -14.15 2.45 -16.96
N THR A 529 -13.18 2.63 -17.84
CA THR A 529 -12.99 1.75 -18.99
C THR A 529 -12.05 0.60 -18.66
N ALA A 530 -12.55 -0.63 -18.72
CA ALA A 530 -11.72 -1.82 -18.79
C ALA A 530 -11.19 -1.97 -20.24
N ALA A 531 -10.01 -1.41 -20.47
CA ALA A 531 -9.41 -1.27 -21.81
C ALA A 531 -8.73 -2.55 -22.32
N ARG A 532 -8.57 -3.57 -21.46
CA ARG A 532 -7.91 -4.83 -21.78
C ARG A 532 -8.85 -6.00 -21.53
N GLU A 533 -8.54 -7.12 -22.18
CA GLU A 533 -9.30 -8.36 -22.06
C GLU A 533 -9.47 -8.79 -20.60
N ILE A 534 -10.72 -9.07 -20.24
CA ILE A 534 -11.08 -9.87 -19.07
C ILE A 534 -11.20 -11.33 -19.51
N SER A 535 -10.55 -12.23 -18.78
CA SER A 535 -10.43 -13.66 -19.13
C SER A 535 -10.73 -14.55 -17.92
N GLY A 536 -10.80 -15.87 -18.13
CA GLY A 536 -10.95 -16.86 -17.05
C GLY A 536 -12.23 -17.68 -17.12
N ASP A 537 -12.43 -18.61 -16.19
CA ASP A 537 -13.62 -19.47 -16.17
C ASP A 537 -14.75 -18.90 -15.31
N GLY A 538 -14.46 -17.92 -14.45
CA GLY A 538 -15.41 -17.32 -13.51
C GLY A 538 -16.35 -16.28 -14.12
N ALA A 539 -17.39 -15.89 -13.37
CA ALA A 539 -18.38 -14.89 -13.75
C ALA A 539 -17.90 -13.45 -13.47
N LEU A 540 -18.38 -12.47 -14.24
CA LEU A 540 -18.19 -11.05 -13.95
C LEU A 540 -19.43 -10.50 -13.26
N LYS A 541 -19.26 -9.84 -12.11
CA LYS A 541 -20.33 -9.04 -11.48
C LYS A 541 -19.99 -7.57 -11.58
N LYS A 542 -20.90 -6.77 -12.13
CA LYS A 542 -20.83 -5.31 -12.10
C LYS A 542 -21.75 -4.77 -11.01
N THR A 543 -21.17 -4.06 -10.04
CA THR A 543 -21.88 -3.37 -8.94
C THR A 543 -21.48 -1.90 -8.85
N GLY A 544 -22.06 -1.17 -7.88
CA GLY A 544 -21.80 0.25 -7.69
C GLY A 544 -22.52 1.12 -8.71
N ALA A 545 -22.81 2.36 -8.33
CA ALA A 545 -23.70 3.23 -9.09
C ALA A 545 -23.13 3.74 -10.42
N GLY A 546 -21.81 3.72 -10.58
CA GLY A 546 -21.14 4.25 -11.77
C GLY A 546 -21.14 3.32 -12.96
N THR A 547 -20.42 3.72 -14.00
CA THR A 547 -20.34 3.02 -15.29
C THR A 547 -19.05 2.21 -15.41
N LEU A 548 -19.16 0.94 -15.79
CA LEU A 548 -18.03 0.13 -16.27
C LEU A 548 -18.16 -0.05 -17.78
N VAL A 549 -17.16 0.36 -18.55
CA VAL A 549 -17.08 0.10 -19.98
C VAL A 549 -16.23 -1.14 -20.23
N LEU A 550 -16.75 -2.12 -20.94
CA LEU A 550 -15.98 -3.26 -21.46
C LEU A 550 -15.61 -2.98 -22.91
N ASP A 551 -14.40 -2.47 -23.14
CA ASP A 551 -13.93 -2.02 -24.45
C ASP A 551 -13.29 -3.14 -25.29
N ALA A 552 -12.71 -4.14 -24.61
CA ALA A 552 -12.05 -5.27 -25.26
C ALA A 552 -13.00 -6.45 -25.55
N ASP A 553 -12.55 -7.35 -26.41
CA ASP A 553 -13.14 -8.68 -26.55
C ASP A 553 -12.77 -9.53 -25.33
N ASN A 554 -13.77 -9.86 -24.49
CA ASN A 554 -13.56 -10.59 -23.25
C ASN A 554 -13.81 -12.08 -23.46
N SER A 555 -12.87 -12.92 -23.00
CA SER A 555 -12.90 -14.37 -23.22
C SER A 555 -13.35 -15.18 -22.00
N TYR A 556 -13.71 -14.52 -20.89
CA TYR A 556 -14.18 -15.23 -19.72
C TYR A 556 -15.45 -16.04 -20.01
N ARG A 557 -15.60 -17.20 -19.34
CA ARG A 557 -16.65 -18.18 -19.65
C ARG A 557 -17.83 -18.18 -18.69
N GLY A 558 -17.67 -17.66 -17.48
CA GLY A 558 -18.79 -17.44 -16.57
C GLY A 558 -19.68 -16.31 -17.07
N GLY A 559 -20.93 -16.26 -16.61
CA GLY A 559 -21.87 -15.21 -17.03
C GLY A 559 -21.46 -13.80 -16.58
N THR A 560 -22.07 -12.80 -17.18
CA THR A 560 -21.98 -11.39 -16.75
C THR A 560 -23.25 -11.02 -16.01
N GLU A 561 -23.14 -10.56 -14.77
CA GLU A 561 -24.25 -10.06 -13.97
C GLU A 561 -24.09 -8.56 -13.75
N VAL A 562 -25.00 -7.75 -14.31
CA VAL A 562 -25.09 -6.32 -14.02
C VAL A 562 -26.12 -6.13 -12.91
N LEU A 563 -25.61 -5.91 -11.70
CA LEU A 563 -26.44 -5.85 -10.48
C LEU A 563 -26.78 -4.42 -10.08
N GLU A 564 -25.87 -3.48 -10.33
CA GLU A 564 -26.07 -2.05 -10.05
C GLU A 564 -25.30 -1.17 -11.05
N GLY A 565 -25.81 0.05 -11.24
CA GLY A 565 -25.23 1.05 -12.12
C GLY A 565 -25.31 0.64 -13.58
N LYS A 566 -24.30 1.05 -14.37
CA LYS A 566 -24.28 0.86 -15.81
C LYS A 566 -23.13 -0.04 -16.26
N LEU A 567 -23.43 -0.99 -17.13
CA LEU A 567 -22.46 -1.68 -17.97
C LEU A 567 -22.58 -1.14 -19.38
N ASP A 568 -21.51 -0.56 -19.90
CA ASP A 568 -21.40 -0.19 -21.30
C ASP A 568 -20.56 -1.26 -22.03
N LEU A 569 -21.18 -2.01 -22.93
CA LEU A 569 -20.53 -3.08 -23.68
C LEU A 569 -20.14 -2.57 -25.06
N ALA A 570 -18.88 -2.16 -25.23
CA ALA A 570 -18.33 -1.75 -26.53
C ALA A 570 -17.61 -2.91 -27.27
N GLY A 571 -16.96 -3.79 -26.52
CA GLY A 571 -16.30 -5.00 -27.03
C GLY A 571 -17.23 -6.22 -27.08
N SER A 572 -16.78 -7.37 -26.58
CA SER A 572 -17.61 -8.59 -26.58
C SER A 572 -17.51 -9.41 -25.30
N VAL A 573 -18.52 -10.26 -25.06
CA VAL A 573 -18.55 -11.27 -24.00
C VAL A 573 -18.99 -12.61 -24.57
N GLN A 574 -18.32 -13.70 -24.16
CA GLN A 574 -18.55 -15.05 -24.72
C GLN A 574 -19.73 -15.80 -24.09
N SER A 575 -20.27 -15.28 -22.99
CA SER A 575 -21.22 -15.97 -22.11
C SER A 575 -22.56 -15.23 -22.02
N ASP A 576 -23.47 -15.78 -21.21
CA ASP A 576 -24.78 -15.18 -20.94
C ASP A 576 -24.62 -13.88 -20.14
N VAL A 577 -25.44 -12.88 -20.45
CA VAL A 577 -25.54 -11.61 -19.74
C VAL A 577 -26.89 -11.51 -19.04
N PHE A 578 -26.87 -11.17 -17.77
CA PHE A 578 -28.04 -10.88 -16.96
C PHE A 578 -27.98 -9.45 -16.43
N VAL A 579 -29.06 -8.69 -16.61
CA VAL A 579 -29.22 -7.32 -16.13
C VAL A 579 -30.35 -7.28 -15.12
N ALA A 580 -30.02 -6.96 -13.86
CA ALA A 580 -30.96 -6.92 -12.75
C ALA A 580 -31.88 -5.69 -12.81
N ASP A 581 -32.90 -5.69 -11.94
CA ASP A 581 -33.80 -4.54 -11.72
C ASP A 581 -33.01 -3.24 -11.52
N SER A 582 -33.41 -2.20 -12.26
CA SER A 582 -32.84 -0.85 -12.22
C SER A 582 -31.37 -0.73 -12.65
N ALA A 583 -30.73 -1.83 -13.08
CA ALA A 583 -29.41 -1.79 -13.69
C ALA A 583 -29.51 -1.43 -15.19
N ILE A 584 -28.44 -0.83 -15.72
CA ILE A 584 -28.41 -0.29 -17.09
C ILE A 584 -27.42 -1.08 -17.94
N LEU A 585 -27.84 -1.48 -19.14
CA LEU A 585 -26.98 -1.97 -20.20
C LEU A 585 -27.02 -1.01 -21.39
N SER A 586 -25.83 -0.63 -21.90
CA SER A 586 -25.64 0.16 -23.11
C SER A 586 -24.51 -0.42 -23.96
N GLY A 587 -24.16 0.29 -25.04
CA GLY A 587 -23.02 -0.03 -25.90
C GLY A 587 -23.39 -0.81 -27.16
N GLY A 588 -22.49 -0.79 -28.15
CA GLY A 588 -22.65 -1.42 -29.47
C GLY A 588 -21.94 -2.75 -29.65
N GLY A 589 -21.56 -3.41 -28.56
CA GLY A 589 -20.75 -4.61 -28.55
C GLY A 589 -21.50 -5.89 -28.92
N THR A 590 -20.92 -7.04 -28.56
CA THR A 590 -21.50 -8.37 -28.85
C THR A 590 -21.65 -9.23 -27.61
N VAL A 591 -22.85 -9.75 -27.40
CA VAL A 591 -23.15 -10.84 -26.46
C VAL A 591 -23.26 -12.14 -27.26
N TYR A 592 -22.30 -13.06 -27.08
CA TYR A 592 -22.34 -14.35 -27.77
C TYR A 592 -23.27 -15.37 -27.09
N GLY A 593 -23.59 -15.18 -25.81
CA GLY A 593 -24.59 -15.96 -25.08
C GLY A 593 -26.00 -15.36 -25.18
N ASN A 594 -26.86 -15.76 -24.24
CA ASN A 594 -28.19 -15.17 -24.09
C ASN A 594 -28.10 -13.84 -23.34
N LEU A 595 -29.01 -12.91 -23.65
CA LEU A 595 -29.20 -11.68 -22.88
C LEU A 595 -30.55 -11.75 -22.16
N SER A 596 -30.54 -11.61 -20.83
CA SER A 596 -31.75 -11.52 -20.01
C SER A 596 -31.77 -10.22 -19.23
N MET A 597 -32.84 -9.45 -19.39
CA MET A 597 -33.06 -8.19 -18.69
C MET A 597 -34.33 -8.30 -17.83
N ASP A 598 -34.17 -8.09 -16.53
CA ASP A 598 -35.27 -8.20 -15.56
C ASP A 598 -36.26 -7.02 -15.64
N THR A 599 -37.27 -7.09 -14.78
CA THR A 599 -38.24 -6.00 -14.61
C THR A 599 -37.54 -4.73 -14.16
N ASP A 600 -37.91 -3.61 -14.78
CA ASP A 600 -37.33 -2.29 -14.52
C ASP A 600 -35.81 -2.18 -14.80
N ALA A 601 -35.16 -3.22 -15.34
CA ALA A 601 -33.84 -3.10 -15.98
C ALA A 601 -33.93 -2.15 -17.18
N ILE A 602 -32.86 -1.42 -17.50
CA ILE A 602 -32.86 -0.40 -18.56
C ILE A 602 -31.90 -0.81 -19.67
N PHE A 603 -32.41 -0.88 -20.91
CA PHE A 603 -31.55 -0.83 -22.09
C PHE A 603 -31.45 0.63 -22.55
N GLU A 604 -30.23 1.17 -22.51
CA GLU A 604 -29.96 2.54 -22.94
C GLU A 604 -29.36 2.55 -24.34
N GLY A 605 -30.10 3.10 -25.31
CA GLY A 605 -29.64 3.23 -26.69
C GLY A 605 -28.61 4.35 -26.86
N GLY A 606 -27.34 3.97 -27.09
CA GLY A 606 -26.22 4.87 -27.31
C GLY A 606 -26.16 5.45 -28.74
N LEU A 607 -25.60 6.65 -28.88
CA LEU A 607 -25.28 7.22 -30.20
C LEU A 607 -23.95 6.65 -30.69
N SER A 608 -23.89 6.32 -31.97
CA SER A 608 -22.66 5.81 -32.57
C SER A 608 -21.72 6.95 -32.96
N ASP A 609 -20.43 6.78 -32.67
CA ASP A 609 -19.35 7.65 -33.17
C ASP A 609 -19.05 7.42 -34.66
N ASP A 610 -19.56 6.34 -35.27
CA ASP A 610 -19.48 6.12 -36.72
C ASP A 610 -20.43 7.09 -37.43
N PRO A 611 -19.95 7.99 -38.31
CA PRO A 611 -20.81 8.91 -39.06
C PRO A 611 -21.80 8.21 -40.01
N LEU A 612 -21.65 6.90 -40.24
CA LEU A 612 -22.55 6.08 -41.05
C LEU A 612 -23.63 5.37 -40.24
N ALA A 613 -23.51 5.30 -38.90
CA ALA A 613 -24.46 4.68 -38.01
C ALA A 613 -24.92 5.68 -36.94
N MET A 614 -26.23 5.85 -36.81
CA MET A 614 -26.75 6.86 -35.88
C MET A 614 -26.79 6.37 -34.43
N PHE A 615 -27.04 5.08 -34.23
CA PHE A 615 -27.01 4.44 -32.92
C PHE A 615 -25.91 3.39 -32.89
N GLU A 616 -25.37 3.15 -31.71
CA GLU A 616 -24.68 1.92 -31.40
C GLU A 616 -25.68 0.76 -31.52
N THR A 617 -25.26 -0.33 -32.16
CA THR A 617 -26.11 -1.51 -32.34
C THR A 617 -25.51 -2.67 -31.56
N LEU A 618 -26.15 -3.03 -30.45
CA LEU A 618 -25.79 -4.21 -29.67
C LEU A 618 -26.10 -5.48 -30.48
N THR A 619 -25.16 -6.40 -30.60
CA THR A 619 -25.42 -7.73 -31.19
C THR A 619 -25.65 -8.77 -30.12
N VAL A 620 -26.74 -9.52 -30.22
CA VAL A 620 -27.04 -10.67 -29.35
C VAL A 620 -27.11 -11.92 -30.23
N ALA A 621 -26.13 -12.81 -30.10
CA ALA A 621 -26.07 -14.04 -30.88
C ALA A 621 -26.99 -15.14 -30.32
N GLY A 622 -27.23 -15.13 -29.00
CA GLY A 622 -28.18 -16.01 -28.34
C GLY A 622 -29.59 -15.44 -28.26
N ASP A 623 -30.39 -15.97 -27.34
CA ASP A 623 -31.77 -15.52 -27.12
C ASP A 623 -31.81 -14.22 -26.31
N LEU A 624 -32.82 -13.38 -26.57
CA LEU A 624 -33.08 -12.14 -25.83
C LEU A 624 -34.37 -12.26 -25.01
N HIS A 625 -34.26 -12.10 -23.69
CA HIS A 625 -35.38 -12.08 -22.75
C HIS A 625 -35.58 -10.67 -22.18
N LEU A 626 -36.74 -10.07 -22.45
CA LEU A 626 -37.18 -8.78 -21.92
C LEU A 626 -38.37 -8.98 -20.96
N ASN A 627 -38.14 -8.77 -19.66
CA ASN A 627 -39.14 -9.05 -18.61
C ASN A 627 -39.74 -7.76 -18.03
N ASP A 628 -40.49 -6.99 -18.82
CA ASP A 628 -40.91 -5.61 -18.47
C ASP A 628 -39.69 -4.67 -18.32
N THR A 629 -38.68 -4.87 -19.18
CA THR A 629 -37.49 -4.03 -19.32
C THR A 629 -37.84 -2.65 -19.87
N LEU A 630 -37.20 -1.61 -19.36
CA LEU A 630 -37.33 -0.23 -19.84
C LEU A 630 -36.37 0.05 -21.00
N PHE A 631 -36.76 0.99 -21.85
CA PHE A 631 -35.92 1.53 -22.92
C PHE A 631 -35.69 3.02 -22.68
N GLU A 632 -34.43 3.43 -22.58
CA GLU A 632 -34.00 4.81 -22.36
C GLU A 632 -32.92 5.25 -23.35
N THR A 633 -32.69 6.56 -23.41
CA THR A 633 -31.94 7.25 -24.47
C THR A 633 -31.99 8.78 -24.26
N ASP A 634 -30.82 9.41 -24.19
CA ASP A 634 -30.77 10.83 -23.84
C ASP A 634 -30.77 11.78 -25.06
N HIS A 635 -30.90 11.23 -26.27
CA HIS A 635 -30.58 12.00 -27.49
C HIS A 635 -31.65 11.99 -28.60
N PHE A 636 -32.82 11.36 -28.41
CA PHE A 636 -33.85 11.31 -29.48
C PHE A 636 -34.30 12.67 -30.01
N ALA A 637 -34.35 13.70 -29.16
CA ALA A 637 -34.90 14.99 -29.51
C ALA A 637 -34.03 15.78 -30.50
N ASP A 638 -32.73 15.48 -30.56
CA ASP A 638 -31.73 16.25 -31.32
C ASP A 638 -31.36 15.60 -32.66
N LEU A 639 -31.92 14.43 -32.96
CA LEU A 639 -31.62 13.66 -34.17
C LEU A 639 -32.62 13.91 -35.32
N SER A 640 -32.12 13.81 -36.55
CA SER A 640 -32.93 13.84 -37.77
C SER A 640 -32.99 12.46 -38.41
N PHE A 641 -34.20 11.99 -38.67
CA PHE A 641 -34.46 10.66 -39.22
C PHE A 641 -34.91 10.77 -40.67
N GLU A 642 -34.38 9.90 -41.53
CA GLU A 642 -34.78 9.79 -42.93
C GLU A 642 -35.94 8.81 -43.07
N ASP A 643 -36.97 9.24 -43.81
CA ASP A 643 -38.19 8.47 -44.06
C ASP A 643 -37.88 7.14 -44.77
N GLY A 644 -38.46 6.05 -44.28
CA GLY A 644 -38.34 4.72 -44.84
C GLY A 644 -37.08 3.95 -44.42
N LEU A 645 -36.25 4.49 -43.52
CA LEU A 645 -35.11 3.79 -42.95
C LEU A 645 -35.45 3.07 -41.65
N PHE A 646 -34.75 1.95 -41.43
CA PHE A 646 -34.72 1.25 -40.15
C PHE A 646 -33.43 1.56 -39.42
N TYR A 647 -33.53 1.95 -38.16
CA TYR A 647 -32.42 2.27 -37.28
C TYR A 647 -32.32 1.19 -36.21
N SER A 648 -31.35 0.29 -36.38
CA SER A 648 -31.15 -0.85 -35.48
C SER A 648 -30.54 -0.40 -34.16
N LEU A 649 -31.10 -0.88 -33.06
CA LEU A 649 -30.56 -0.76 -31.72
C LEU A 649 -29.99 -2.09 -31.23
N ILE A 650 -30.68 -3.18 -31.55
CA ILE A 650 -30.26 -4.54 -31.23
C ILE A 650 -30.34 -5.37 -32.51
N ASN A 651 -29.22 -5.96 -32.91
CA ASN A 651 -29.14 -7.00 -33.91
C ASN A 651 -29.27 -8.37 -33.20
N LEU A 652 -30.36 -9.10 -33.44
CA LEU A 652 -30.69 -10.32 -32.70
C LEU A 652 -30.66 -11.55 -33.62
N GLU A 653 -29.68 -12.43 -33.41
CA GLU A 653 -29.56 -13.66 -34.20
C GLU A 653 -30.39 -14.84 -33.64
N GLY A 654 -30.72 -14.80 -32.35
CA GLY A 654 -31.53 -15.81 -31.66
C GLY A 654 -33.03 -15.49 -31.60
N ASP A 655 -33.73 -16.11 -30.64
CA ASP A 655 -35.17 -15.89 -30.43
C ASP A 655 -35.43 -14.72 -29.46
N LEU A 656 -36.47 -13.94 -29.74
CA LEU A 656 -36.96 -12.87 -28.86
C LEU A 656 -38.07 -13.38 -27.94
N PHE A 657 -37.93 -13.13 -26.64
CA PHE A 657 -38.94 -13.39 -25.61
C PHE A 657 -39.31 -12.10 -24.88
N GLY A 658 -40.56 -11.67 -25.03
CA GLY A 658 -41.07 -10.45 -24.39
C GLY A 658 -40.95 -9.21 -25.28
N GLN A 659 -41.08 -8.05 -24.65
CA GLN A 659 -41.00 -6.73 -25.29
C GLN A 659 -40.62 -5.70 -24.21
N PHE A 660 -40.11 -4.53 -24.61
CA PHE A 660 -39.92 -3.42 -23.70
C PHE A 660 -41.26 -2.96 -23.10
N ALA A 661 -41.22 -2.56 -21.84
CA ALA A 661 -42.37 -2.12 -21.08
C ALA A 661 -43.03 -0.91 -21.75
N GLY A 662 -44.32 -1.05 -22.07
CA GLY A 662 -45.11 0.01 -22.70
C GLY A 662 -44.76 0.31 -24.17
N LEU A 663 -43.89 -0.48 -24.81
CA LEU A 663 -43.51 -0.34 -26.20
C LEU A 663 -43.81 -1.62 -26.99
N GLY A 664 -45.00 -1.70 -27.58
CA GLY A 664 -45.38 -2.78 -28.50
C GLY A 664 -44.92 -2.54 -29.93
N GLU A 665 -45.03 -3.57 -30.76
CA GLU A 665 -44.79 -3.47 -32.20
C GLU A 665 -45.65 -2.37 -32.85
N GLY A 666 -45.00 -1.42 -33.51
CA GLY A 666 -45.62 -0.29 -34.18
C GLY A 666 -46.06 0.85 -33.27
N ASP A 667 -45.68 0.84 -31.99
CA ASP A 667 -45.95 1.96 -31.10
C ASP A 667 -45.15 3.20 -31.52
N LEU A 668 -45.83 4.35 -31.49
CA LEU A 668 -45.26 5.62 -31.92
C LEU A 668 -44.43 6.24 -30.80
N ILE A 669 -43.15 6.48 -31.08
CA ILE A 669 -42.26 7.31 -30.29
C ILE A 669 -42.13 8.63 -31.05
N SER A 670 -42.93 9.62 -30.65
CA SER A 670 -42.99 10.89 -31.38
C SER A 670 -41.75 11.73 -31.11
N THR A 671 -40.98 12.06 -32.14
CA THR A 671 -39.96 13.11 -32.10
C THR A 671 -40.45 14.37 -32.82
N ILE A 672 -39.68 15.45 -32.75
CA ILE A 672 -40.03 16.74 -33.36
C ILE A 672 -39.86 16.73 -34.89
N SER A 673 -39.10 15.76 -35.43
CA SER A 673 -38.62 15.72 -36.82
C SER A 673 -39.24 14.60 -37.67
N ALA A 674 -39.68 13.48 -37.08
CA ALA A 674 -40.33 12.35 -37.77
C ALA A 674 -41.23 11.53 -36.81
N ASN A 675 -42.10 10.68 -37.37
CA ASN A 675 -42.76 9.64 -36.58
C ASN A 675 -41.85 8.41 -36.55
N LEU A 676 -41.39 7.99 -35.38
CA LEU A 676 -40.65 6.74 -35.20
C LEU A 676 -41.59 5.67 -34.68
N TYR A 677 -41.60 4.52 -35.34
CA TYR A 677 -42.38 3.37 -34.91
C TYR A 677 -41.42 2.32 -34.39
N PHE A 678 -41.64 1.88 -33.15
CA PHE A 678 -40.84 0.80 -32.57
C PHE A 678 -41.11 -0.50 -33.32
N SER A 679 -40.08 -1.30 -33.59
CA SER A 679 -40.23 -2.60 -34.23
C SER A 679 -39.30 -3.64 -33.63
N TYR A 680 -39.83 -4.85 -33.45
CA TYR A 680 -39.16 -6.08 -33.04
C TYR A 680 -38.99 -7.08 -34.20
N ALA A 681 -39.36 -6.68 -35.42
CA ALA A 681 -39.26 -7.48 -36.63
C ALA A 681 -38.44 -6.75 -37.70
N GLY A 682 -37.48 -5.94 -37.25
CA GLY A 682 -36.60 -5.15 -38.10
C GLY A 682 -35.52 -5.99 -38.77
N GLY A 683 -34.81 -5.35 -39.72
CA GLY A 683 -33.65 -5.91 -40.43
C GLY A 683 -33.84 -7.33 -40.99
N ASP A 684 -33.21 -8.33 -40.36
CA ASP A 684 -33.22 -9.73 -40.84
C ASP A 684 -34.42 -10.59 -40.35
N GLY A 685 -35.23 -10.07 -39.42
CA GLY A 685 -36.46 -10.70 -38.96
C GLY A 685 -36.71 -10.61 -37.46
N ASN A 686 -35.67 -10.37 -36.64
CA ASN A 686 -35.75 -10.26 -35.18
C ASN A 686 -35.07 -9.00 -34.60
N ASP A 687 -34.54 -8.11 -35.46
CA ASP A 687 -33.84 -6.91 -34.99
C ASP A 687 -34.80 -5.92 -34.33
N ILE A 688 -34.31 -5.27 -33.28
CA ILE A 688 -35.06 -4.28 -32.52
C ILE A 688 -34.55 -2.89 -32.84
N GLY A 689 -35.47 -1.97 -33.13
CA GLY A 689 -35.12 -0.60 -33.50
C GLY A 689 -36.30 0.25 -33.91
N PHE A 690 -36.04 1.28 -34.72
CA PHE A 690 -37.06 2.22 -35.18
C PHE A 690 -37.23 2.20 -36.69
N PHE A 691 -38.48 2.17 -37.12
CA PHE A 691 -38.84 2.53 -38.49
C PHE A 691 -39.29 4.00 -38.54
N ALA A 692 -38.58 4.83 -39.31
CA ALA A 692 -38.96 6.22 -39.51
C ALA A 692 -40.00 6.35 -40.63
N ALA A 693 -41.13 7.01 -40.34
CA ALA A 693 -42.12 7.35 -41.35
C ALA A 693 -42.49 8.85 -41.35
N ALA A 694 -42.82 9.37 -42.52
CA ALA A 694 -43.33 10.73 -42.66
C ALA A 694 -44.60 10.97 -41.80
N PRO A 695 -44.74 12.13 -41.12
CA PRO A 695 -45.86 12.43 -40.20
C PRO A 695 -47.28 12.34 -40.79
N SER A 696 -47.40 12.23 -42.12
CA SER A 696 -48.66 12.19 -42.86
C SER A 696 -49.09 10.78 -43.32
N ALA A 697 -48.29 9.73 -43.03
CA ALA A 697 -48.64 8.35 -43.32
C ALA A 697 -49.20 7.66 -42.07
N VAL A 698 -50.52 7.54 -41.98
CA VAL A 698 -51.18 6.66 -41.00
C VAL A 698 -51.08 5.22 -41.54
N PRO A 699 -50.43 4.27 -40.85
CA PRO A 699 -50.51 2.86 -41.25
C PRO A 699 -51.88 2.30 -40.83
N LEU A 700 -52.57 1.64 -41.76
CA LEU A 700 -53.75 0.83 -41.46
C LEU A 700 -53.30 -0.50 -40.82
N PRO A 701 -54.01 -1.06 -39.82
CA PRO A 701 -53.69 -2.37 -39.30
C PRO A 701 -54.05 -3.45 -40.34
N ALA A 702 -53.19 -4.44 -40.51
CA ALA A 702 -53.49 -5.63 -41.30
C ALA A 702 -54.66 -6.42 -40.65
N PRO A 703 -55.69 -6.85 -41.40
CA PRO A 703 -56.74 -7.67 -40.82
C PRO A 703 -56.33 -9.15 -40.80
N ALA A 704 -56.57 -9.77 -39.64
CA ALA A 704 -56.50 -11.20 -39.42
C ALA A 704 -57.39 -12.00 -40.41
N LEU A 705 -56.88 -13.17 -40.79
CA LEU A 705 -57.55 -14.21 -41.57
C LEU A 705 -58.89 -14.63 -40.91
N LEU A 706 -59.98 -14.66 -41.69
CA LEU A 706 -61.24 -15.29 -41.27
C LEU A 706 -61.77 -16.21 -42.39
N LEU A 707 -61.52 -17.51 -42.20
CA LEU A 707 -62.27 -18.61 -42.81
C LEU A 707 -63.69 -18.63 -42.21
N LEU A 708 -64.72 -18.51 -43.06
CA LEU A 708 -66.05 -19.03 -42.75
C LEU A 708 -66.74 -19.51 -44.04
N GLY A 709 -67.07 -20.80 -44.05
CA GLY A 709 -67.96 -21.40 -45.04
C GLY A 709 -69.43 -21.13 -44.72
N GLY A 710 -70.31 -21.30 -45.72
CA GLY A 710 -71.76 -21.37 -45.48
C GLY A 710 -72.66 -20.95 -46.63
N LEU A 711 -72.98 -21.91 -47.50
CA LEU A 711 -74.18 -22.11 -48.32
C LEU A 711 -75.32 -21.06 -48.33
N THR A 712 -75.79 -20.73 -49.55
CA THR A 712 -77.15 -20.88 -50.15
C THR A 712 -77.17 -20.02 -51.43
N GLY A 713 -77.77 -20.29 -52.59
CA GLY A 713 -78.65 -21.30 -53.18
C GLY A 713 -79.03 -20.82 -54.60
N LEU A 714 -79.59 -21.72 -55.43
CA LEU A 714 -80.02 -21.57 -56.86
C LEU A 714 -78.89 -21.65 -57.91
N GLY A 715 -78.94 -22.51 -58.94
CA GLY A 715 -79.97 -23.43 -59.40
C GLY A 715 -79.51 -24.17 -60.67
N LEU A 716 -80.12 -25.34 -60.90
CA LEU A 716 -80.29 -26.03 -62.19
C LEU A 716 -79.06 -26.49 -63.01
N THR A 717 -78.80 -27.80 -62.96
CA THR A 717 -79.01 -28.82 -64.04
C THR A 717 -77.87 -29.81 -64.25
N ARG A 718 -78.22 -31.12 -64.12
CA ARG A 718 -77.78 -32.32 -64.88
C ARG A 718 -76.26 -32.59 -64.99
N ARG A 719 -75.71 -33.81 -64.85
CA ARG A 719 -76.21 -35.20 -64.86
C ARG A 719 -75.00 -36.13 -64.52
N LEU A 720 -75.27 -37.18 -63.74
CA LEU A 720 -74.73 -38.57 -63.82
C LEU A 720 -73.22 -38.81 -63.59
N ARG A 721 -72.86 -39.57 -62.52
CA ARG A 721 -72.45 -41.00 -62.52
C ARG A 721 -71.23 -41.28 -63.42
N ARG A 722 -70.13 -41.91 -62.99
CA ARG A 722 -69.99 -43.12 -62.15
C ARG A 722 -68.48 -43.45 -62.04
N ARG A 723 -68.03 -43.98 -60.89
CA ARG A 723 -66.82 -44.82 -60.66
C ARG A 723 -65.47 -44.16 -61.02
N SER A 724 -64.43 -44.17 -60.20
CA SER A 724 -64.02 -44.99 -59.05
C SER A 724 -62.98 -44.20 -58.28
#